data_AF-A0AAV9XGS2-F1
#
_entry.id   AF-A0AAV9XGS2-F1
#
_cell.length_a   1.000
_cell.length_b   1.000
_cell.length_c   1.000
_cell.angle_alpha   90.00
_cell.angle_beta   90.00
_cell.angle_gamma   90.00
#
_symmetry.space_group_name_H-M   'P 1'
#
loop_
_entity.id
_entity.type
_entity.pdbx_description
1 polymer ?
#
loop_
_entity_poly.entity_id
_entity_poly.type
_entity_poly.pdbx_seq_one_letter_code
_entity_poly.pdbx_strand_id
1 'polypeptide(L)'
;MSSDYNYDEQGQFFPYFVATMLFIALAPVTYSTFAPSKQTGLQNNPRIESSFKPDDYDHIEQHKRKKRKESRRIKRMIFLTLGWSLMGYMIYLIIVTAALTPKIWDPYTILGISMSASERAIKSHYRRLSLKHHPDKVKLEGNDTMEDANERWVEITKAYKALTDEEVRKNYQEYGHPDGKQSYSIGIALPQWTVADGSKYYVLAFYGIMFGIVLPYYVGKWWYGTKKYTKDGVLMETAGRLFKAFEEDCDERKAVEVLSAGGLEKFKKDEKKIEGQEHVIESAIKSKVPLGVMKTLEKMDGWKRKTYGLIWAYMTRTKFEDPKLDAERLDIAQEAVSWNNSLLSIALAYSVTKPILSSMRINQNLVQAIPPGGSPLMQLPYFTEELCEKIEEFGAKDHWTIQRFMSLSDEKRRQLCVGKDGLTEEQYKEAISIAQKIPILHVEKAFFKVQGEKLVTPNAICQLVLKVRVVPAGVKPPPVDPKDLEDEDPAEDDVDALIGRTPAKKIQTKTSEKSPIPTNEVEKSGLVTSSEPPVPTLTHAPFFPAATLPKWHVFLADRRAGRMIIAPMTILQFPEETDNFQVQTFKLQFGAPPNSGEVHFQMHLVCDSYLGTDYKTSIVLRVDEPGMFGGDDDEISEPDEDSIAGVMASARGQKVKPSAYHDHHHDDDSEEEDESDTEGEEEEGSDTDTDTDTDDE
;
A
#
# COMPACT_ATOMS: atom_id res chain seq x y z
N MET A 1 -13.30 44.35 27.68
CA MET A 1 -13.72 43.16 28.45
C MET A 1 -12.70 42.09 28.17
N SER A 2 -11.72 41.87 29.07
CA SER A 2 -11.04 40.58 29.05
C SER A 2 -12.12 39.56 29.38
N SER A 3 -12.38 38.63 28.46
CA SER A 3 -13.23 37.48 28.74
C SER A 3 -12.47 36.59 29.72
N ASP A 4 -12.56 36.92 31.01
CA ASP A 4 -11.96 36.11 32.07
C ASP A 4 -12.70 34.76 32.06
N TYR A 5 -11.97 33.71 31.68
CA TYR A 5 -12.50 32.36 31.66
C TYR A 5 -12.60 31.81 33.07
N ASN A 6 -13.76 31.25 33.42
CA ASN A 6 -13.94 30.55 34.68
C ASN A 6 -13.56 29.07 34.52
N TYR A 7 -12.64 28.59 35.35
CA TYR A 7 -12.23 27.17 35.36
C TYR A 7 -13.18 26.34 36.23
N ASP A 8 -13.21 25.03 35.99
CA ASP A 8 -14.05 24.10 36.75
C ASP A 8 -13.43 23.82 38.14
N GLU A 9 -13.97 24.47 39.17
CA GLU A 9 -13.54 24.28 40.57
C GLU A 9 -14.19 23.05 41.21
N GLN A 10 -15.44 22.74 40.81
CA GLN A 10 -16.29 21.74 41.46
C GLN A 10 -16.18 20.36 40.81
N GLY A 11 -15.42 20.24 39.71
CA GLY A 11 -15.24 18.99 38.98
C GLY A 11 -16.51 18.51 38.27
N GLN A 12 -17.32 19.46 37.83
CA GLN A 12 -18.60 19.18 37.17
C GLN A 12 -18.45 18.98 35.66
N PHE A 13 -17.53 19.68 35.00
CA PHE A 13 -17.44 19.76 33.54
C PHE A 13 -16.24 19.01 32.97
N PHE A 14 -15.07 19.07 33.63
CA PHE A 14 -13.87 18.40 33.12
C PHE A 14 -14.01 16.88 32.95
N PRO A 15 -14.76 16.13 33.78
CA PRO A 15 -14.88 14.68 33.63
C PRO A 15 -15.60 14.31 32.33
N TYR A 16 -16.62 15.08 31.93
CA TYR A 16 -17.32 14.89 30.66
C TYR A 16 -16.42 15.17 29.47
N PHE A 17 -15.63 16.24 29.52
CA PHE A 17 -14.67 16.58 28.48
C PHE A 17 -13.62 15.47 28.29
N VAL A 18 -12.99 15.03 29.39
CA VAL A 18 -11.97 13.98 29.36
C VAL A 18 -12.57 12.64 28.92
N ALA A 19 -13.75 12.27 29.43
CA ALA A 19 -14.44 11.05 28.99
C ALA A 19 -14.74 11.08 27.49
N THR A 20 -15.22 12.21 26.96
CA THR A 20 -15.51 12.34 25.52
C THR A 20 -14.24 12.20 24.67
N MET A 21 -13.16 12.88 25.04
CA MET A 21 -11.88 12.80 24.33
C MET A 21 -11.26 11.39 24.40
N LEU A 22 -11.34 10.75 25.56
CA LEU A 22 -10.90 9.36 25.73
C LEU A 22 -11.75 8.42 24.87
N PHE A 23 -13.07 8.63 24.75
CA PHE A 23 -13.94 7.76 23.98
C PHE A 23 -13.65 7.85 22.49
N ILE A 24 -13.47 9.07 21.97
CA ILE A 24 -13.09 9.33 20.57
C ILE A 24 -11.78 8.62 20.21
N ALA A 25 -10.82 8.53 21.13
CA ALA A 25 -9.57 7.82 20.91
C ALA A 25 -9.68 6.31 21.12
N LEU A 26 -10.38 5.86 22.18
CA LEU A 26 -10.41 4.45 22.58
C LEU A 26 -11.34 3.62 21.69
N ALA A 27 -12.50 4.12 21.29
CA ALA A 27 -13.47 3.40 20.47
C ALA A 27 -12.92 2.92 19.10
N PRO A 28 -12.23 3.76 18.30
CA PRO A 28 -11.63 3.28 17.05
C PRO A 28 -10.44 2.34 17.32
N VAL A 29 -9.68 2.55 18.39
CA VAL A 29 -8.52 1.70 18.73
C VAL A 29 -8.98 0.32 19.24
N THR A 30 -10.05 0.23 20.03
CA THR A 30 -10.65 -1.05 20.43
C THR A 30 -11.19 -1.78 19.22
N TYR A 31 -11.97 -1.09 18.38
CA TYR A 31 -12.47 -1.67 17.14
C TYR A 31 -11.33 -2.19 16.28
N SER A 32 -10.26 -1.40 16.05
CA SER A 32 -9.11 -1.86 15.25
C SER A 32 -8.30 -3.01 15.87
N THR A 33 -8.32 -3.14 17.20
CA THR A 33 -7.58 -4.18 17.94
C THR A 33 -8.32 -5.51 17.94
N PHE A 34 -9.65 -5.48 18.07
CA PHE A 34 -10.50 -6.66 18.18
C PHE A 34 -11.21 -7.04 16.89
N ALA A 35 -11.35 -6.11 15.94
CA ALA A 35 -11.79 -6.46 14.59
C ALA A 35 -10.87 -7.57 14.07
N PRO A 36 -11.43 -8.59 13.39
CA PRO A 36 -10.61 -9.60 12.74
C PRO A 36 -9.59 -8.85 11.91
N SER A 37 -8.30 -9.10 12.16
CA SER A 37 -7.27 -8.43 11.39
C SER A 37 -7.55 -8.82 9.94
N LYS A 38 -8.05 -7.89 9.13
CA LYS A 38 -7.88 -7.97 7.68
C LYS A 38 -6.38 -8.22 7.54
N GLN A 39 -5.99 -9.42 7.11
CA GLN A 39 -4.59 -9.79 7.06
C GLN A 39 -3.96 -8.83 6.05
N THR A 40 -3.37 -7.74 6.53
CA THR A 40 -2.83 -6.71 5.63
C THR A 40 -1.50 -7.22 5.09
N GLY A 41 -1.35 -7.21 3.77
CA GLY A 41 -0.12 -7.58 3.05
C GLY A 41 -0.23 -8.90 2.29
N LEU A 42 0.93 -9.49 1.97
CA LEU A 42 1.11 -10.73 1.19
C LEU A 42 0.34 -11.97 1.70
N GLN A 43 -0.32 -11.90 2.86
CA GLN A 43 -0.99 -13.04 3.47
C GLN A 43 -2.39 -13.31 2.90
N ASN A 44 -3.03 -12.31 2.28
CA ASN A 44 -4.29 -12.52 1.55
C ASN A 44 -4.10 -13.14 0.17
N ASN A 45 -2.86 -13.19 -0.32
CA ASN A 45 -2.57 -13.72 -1.64
C ASN A 45 -2.83 -15.23 -1.67
N PRO A 46 -3.45 -15.75 -2.74
CA PRO A 46 -3.65 -17.18 -2.91
C PRO A 46 -2.29 -17.90 -2.88
N ARG A 47 -2.27 -19.11 -2.35
CA ARG A 47 -1.06 -19.94 -2.25
C ARG A 47 -1.26 -21.19 -3.08
N ILE A 48 -0.21 -21.61 -3.78
CA ILE A 48 -0.15 -22.92 -4.42
C ILE A 48 -0.24 -23.99 -3.32
N GLU A 49 -1.37 -24.69 -3.27
CA GLU A 49 -1.59 -25.79 -2.32
C GLU A 49 -0.64 -26.96 -2.62
N SER A 50 -0.02 -27.47 -1.57
CA SER A 50 0.99 -28.52 -1.60
C SER A 50 0.88 -29.33 -0.30
N SER A 51 0.84 -30.66 -0.40
CA SER A 51 0.96 -31.58 0.74
C SER A 51 2.41 -31.78 1.18
N PHE A 52 3.37 -31.43 0.32
CA PHE A 52 4.79 -31.47 0.64
C PHE A 52 5.13 -30.57 1.84
N LYS A 53 5.71 -31.19 2.86
CA LYS A 53 6.34 -30.51 3.97
C LYS A 53 7.83 -30.85 3.95
N PRO A 54 8.72 -29.83 3.90
CA PRO A 54 10.14 -30.08 4.09
C PRO A 54 10.38 -30.62 5.49
N ASP A 55 11.45 -31.37 5.68
CA ASP A 55 11.73 -31.98 6.98
C ASP A 55 11.85 -30.97 8.14
N ASP A 56 12.28 -29.73 7.85
CA ASP A 56 12.44 -28.65 8.83
C ASP A 56 11.16 -27.79 8.99
N TYR A 57 10.01 -28.28 8.51
CA TYR A 57 8.77 -27.52 8.43
C TYR A 57 8.34 -26.91 9.78
N ASP A 58 8.45 -27.66 10.87
CA ASP A 58 8.06 -27.18 12.20
C ASP A 58 8.95 -26.01 12.67
N HIS A 59 10.25 -26.08 12.43
CA HIS A 59 11.20 -25.01 12.76
C HIS A 59 10.92 -23.75 11.92
N ILE A 60 10.67 -23.93 10.61
CA ILE A 60 10.30 -22.85 9.69
C ILE A 60 8.99 -22.19 10.13
N GLU A 61 7.98 -22.98 10.52
CA GLU A 61 6.68 -22.47 10.94
C GLU A 61 6.74 -21.75 12.30
N GLN A 62 7.49 -22.29 13.26
CA GLN A 62 7.74 -21.61 14.54
C GLN A 62 8.43 -20.26 14.31
N HIS A 63 9.41 -20.21 13.42
CA HIS A 63 10.09 -18.97 13.05
C HIS A 63 9.14 -17.96 12.39
N LYS A 64 8.29 -18.39 11.43
CA LYS A 64 7.21 -17.59 10.83
C LYS A 64 6.26 -17.01 11.88
N ARG A 65 5.84 -17.82 12.86
CA ARG A 65 4.93 -17.42 13.95
C ARG A 65 5.58 -16.41 14.90
N LYS A 66 6.87 -16.56 15.22
CA LYS A 66 7.61 -15.65 16.10
C LYS A 66 7.65 -14.24 15.53
N LYS A 67 8.01 -14.08 14.24
CA LYS A 67 8.00 -12.78 13.55
C LYS A 67 6.61 -12.15 13.47
N ARG A 68 5.54 -12.95 13.30
CA ARG A 68 4.15 -12.45 13.27
C ARG A 68 3.69 -11.88 14.61
N LYS A 69 4.19 -12.40 15.74
CA LYS A 69 3.79 -11.96 17.09
C LYS A 69 4.50 -10.69 17.55
N GLU A 70 5.53 -10.23 16.84
CA GLU A 70 6.28 -9.03 17.17
C GLU A 70 5.45 -7.75 16.89
N SER A 71 4.87 -7.19 17.97
CA SER A 71 5.02 -5.76 18.31
C SER A 71 3.96 -4.70 17.95
N ARG A 72 2.66 -5.01 17.79
CA ARG A 72 1.61 -3.96 17.90
C ARG A 72 0.49 -4.27 18.88
N ARG A 73 0.11 -5.53 19.06
CA ARG A 73 -1.01 -5.90 19.95
C ARG A 73 -0.72 -5.66 21.42
N ILE A 74 0.46 -6.03 21.94
CA ILE A 74 0.75 -5.86 23.39
C ILE A 74 0.73 -4.38 23.80
N LYS A 75 1.39 -3.50 23.03
CA LYS A 75 1.39 -2.05 23.30
C LYS A 75 -0.02 -1.46 23.23
N ARG A 76 -0.81 -1.86 22.24
CA ARG A 76 -2.23 -1.45 22.13
C ARG A 76 -3.08 -1.99 23.27
N MET A 77 -2.87 -3.22 23.72
CA MET A 77 -3.59 -3.81 24.85
C MET A 77 -3.32 -3.04 26.13
N ILE A 78 -2.06 -2.70 26.43
CA ILE A 78 -1.70 -1.89 27.60
C ILE A 78 -2.35 -0.50 27.53
N PHE A 79 -2.32 0.15 26.35
CA PHE A 79 -2.98 1.43 26.14
C PHE A 79 -4.49 1.35 26.35
N LEU A 80 -5.15 0.30 25.84
CA LEU A 80 -6.58 0.06 25.99
C LEU A 80 -6.96 -0.20 27.45
N THR A 81 -6.20 -1.03 28.18
CA THR A 81 -6.52 -1.32 29.58
C THR A 81 -6.39 -0.08 30.46
N LEU A 82 -5.35 0.73 30.26
CA LEU A 82 -5.18 2.00 30.98
C LEU A 82 -6.25 3.01 30.59
N GLY A 83 -6.57 3.13 29.30
CA GLY A 83 -7.57 4.06 28.80
C GLY A 83 -8.98 3.76 29.29
N TRP A 84 -9.42 2.50 29.25
CA TRP A 84 -10.74 2.10 29.76
C TRP A 84 -10.84 2.17 31.28
N SER A 85 -9.74 1.92 32.00
CA SER A 85 -9.69 2.13 33.45
C SER A 85 -9.89 3.61 33.79
N LEU A 86 -9.18 4.52 33.09
CA LEU A 86 -9.34 5.96 33.25
C LEU A 86 -10.74 6.44 32.86
N MET A 87 -11.31 5.88 31.78
CA MET A 87 -12.71 6.13 31.41
C MET A 87 -13.68 5.74 32.53
N GLY A 88 -13.54 4.54 33.09
CA GLY A 88 -14.36 4.07 34.20
C GLY A 88 -14.24 4.98 35.42
N TYR A 89 -13.04 5.48 35.71
CA TYR A 89 -12.82 6.47 36.77
C TYR A 89 -13.51 7.81 36.49
N MET A 90 -13.46 8.32 35.24
CA MET A 90 -14.17 9.55 34.87
C MET A 90 -15.69 9.38 34.97
N ILE A 91 -16.23 8.23 34.56
CA ILE A 91 -17.66 7.91 34.71
C ILE A 91 -18.04 7.82 36.19
N TYR A 92 -17.22 7.18 37.02
CA TYR A 92 -17.42 7.15 38.46
C TYR A 92 -17.45 8.57 39.04
N LEU A 93 -16.52 9.44 38.65
CA LEU A 93 -16.46 10.81 39.12
C LEU A 93 -17.72 11.59 38.70
N ILE A 94 -18.18 11.43 37.45
CA ILE A 94 -19.45 11.99 36.96
C ILE A 94 -20.63 11.57 37.84
N ILE A 95 -20.76 10.28 38.15
CA ILE A 95 -21.88 9.77 38.96
C ILE A 95 -21.85 10.36 40.37
N VAL A 96 -20.67 10.50 40.97
CA VAL A 96 -20.52 11.05 42.32
C VAL A 96 -20.75 12.56 42.35
N THR A 97 -20.34 13.31 41.32
CA THR A 97 -20.49 14.78 41.28
C THR A 97 -21.80 15.27 40.66
N ALA A 98 -22.58 14.40 40.00
CA ALA A 98 -23.86 14.75 39.34
C ALA A 98 -24.94 15.32 40.28
N ALA A 99 -24.80 15.19 41.60
CA ALA A 99 -25.76 15.70 42.57
C ALA A 99 -25.83 17.24 42.67
N LEU A 100 -24.93 17.98 42.00
CA LEU A 100 -24.81 19.44 42.12
C LEU A 100 -25.25 20.23 40.87
N THR A 101 -25.96 19.60 39.92
CA THR A 101 -26.43 20.31 38.71
C THR A 101 -27.41 21.44 39.07
N PRO A 102 -27.27 22.65 38.49
CA PRO A 102 -28.16 23.76 38.78
C PRO A 102 -29.57 23.41 38.31
N LYS A 103 -30.49 23.32 39.27
CA LYS A 103 -31.91 23.11 39.01
C LYS A 103 -32.42 24.29 38.17
N ILE A 104 -33.02 24.01 37.02
CA ILE A 104 -33.69 25.03 36.20
C ILE A 104 -34.71 25.76 37.08
N TRP A 105 -34.61 27.09 37.15
CA TRP A 105 -35.44 27.89 38.02
C TRP A 105 -36.88 27.92 37.50
N ASP A 106 -37.79 27.26 38.22
CA ASP A 106 -39.21 27.20 37.87
C ASP A 106 -40.07 27.70 39.04
N PRO A 107 -40.74 28.85 38.90
CA PRO A 107 -41.51 29.47 39.97
C PRO A 107 -42.70 28.62 40.44
N TYR A 108 -43.27 27.78 39.57
CA TYR A 108 -44.39 26.91 39.92
C TYR A 108 -43.92 25.75 40.81
N THR A 109 -42.77 25.16 40.51
CA THR A 109 -42.18 24.10 41.34
C THR A 109 -41.68 24.63 42.68
N ILE A 110 -41.13 25.86 42.72
CA ILE A 110 -40.66 26.51 43.95
C ILE A 110 -41.84 26.83 44.89
N LEU A 111 -42.96 27.29 44.34
CA LEU A 111 -44.19 27.56 45.11
C LEU A 111 -45.06 26.31 45.36
N GLY A 112 -44.72 25.17 44.73
CA GLY A 112 -45.46 23.91 44.85
C GLY A 112 -46.89 24.00 44.32
N ILE A 113 -47.10 24.69 43.20
CA ILE A 113 -48.40 24.92 42.56
C ILE A 113 -48.38 24.44 41.11
N SER A 114 -49.56 24.16 40.54
CA SER A 114 -49.67 23.79 39.12
C SER A 114 -49.46 25.01 38.22
N MET A 115 -48.93 24.79 37.01
CA MET A 115 -48.78 25.83 35.98
C MET A 115 -50.10 26.50 35.58
N SER A 116 -51.24 25.82 35.80
CA SER A 116 -52.60 26.33 35.54
C SER A 116 -53.24 27.05 36.74
N ALA A 117 -52.49 27.29 37.82
CA ALA A 117 -53.03 27.93 39.02
C ALA A 117 -53.48 29.37 38.75
N SER A 118 -54.70 29.72 39.18
CA SER A 118 -55.21 31.09 39.12
C SER A 118 -54.42 32.02 40.06
N GLU A 119 -54.36 33.32 39.77
CA GLU A 119 -53.66 34.31 40.62
C GLU A 119 -54.13 34.30 42.08
N ARG A 120 -55.42 34.02 42.31
CA ARG A 120 -55.99 33.88 43.66
C ARG A 120 -55.39 32.69 44.40
N ALA A 121 -55.17 31.57 43.70
CA ALA A 121 -54.52 30.39 44.25
C ALA A 121 -53.02 30.64 44.53
N ILE A 122 -52.32 31.35 43.63
CA ILE A 122 -50.91 31.74 43.80
C ILE A 122 -50.74 32.59 45.06
N LYS A 123 -51.56 33.64 45.23
CA LYS A 123 -51.56 34.52 46.41
C LYS A 123 -51.86 33.76 47.72
N SER A 124 -52.79 32.81 47.67
CA SER A 124 -53.14 31.98 48.83
C SER A 124 -52.00 31.04 49.23
N HIS A 125 -51.38 30.36 48.25
CA HIS A 125 -50.22 29.48 48.49
C HIS A 125 -48.99 30.24 48.98
N TYR A 126 -48.69 31.39 48.38
CA TYR A 126 -47.61 32.26 48.85
C TYR A 126 -47.83 32.67 50.31
N ARG A 127 -49.03 33.15 50.69
CA ARG A 127 -49.34 33.51 52.09
C ARG A 127 -49.11 32.34 53.05
N ARG A 128 -49.45 31.11 52.65
CA ARG A 128 -49.20 29.89 53.44
C ARG A 128 -47.71 29.58 53.58
N LEU A 129 -46.95 29.69 52.49
CA LEU A 129 -45.50 29.49 52.49
C LEU A 129 -44.77 30.59 53.28
N SER A 130 -45.21 31.84 53.18
CA SER A 130 -44.65 32.95 53.95
C SER A 130 -44.83 32.76 55.44
N LEU A 131 -45.96 32.23 55.91
CA LEU A 131 -46.12 31.95 57.33
C LEU A 131 -45.16 30.85 57.83
N LYS A 132 -44.70 29.96 56.94
CA LYS A 132 -43.81 28.83 57.25
C LYS A 132 -42.32 29.18 57.11
N HIS A 133 -41.98 29.98 56.10
CA HIS A 133 -40.60 30.28 55.69
C HIS A 133 -40.17 31.74 55.94
N HIS A 134 -40.96 32.55 56.67
CA HIS A 134 -40.54 33.91 57.02
C HIS A 134 -39.28 33.88 57.90
N PRO A 135 -38.27 34.72 57.65
CA PRO A 135 -36.99 34.71 58.39
C PRO A 135 -37.16 34.87 59.91
N ASP A 136 -38.22 35.55 60.33
CA ASP A 136 -38.55 35.79 61.76
C ASP A 136 -39.35 34.65 62.44
N LYS A 137 -39.85 33.66 61.67
CA LYS A 137 -40.75 32.60 62.18
C LYS A 137 -40.26 31.17 61.90
N VAL A 138 -39.16 31.03 61.16
CA VAL A 138 -38.57 29.72 60.84
C VAL A 138 -37.97 29.11 62.10
N LYS A 139 -38.36 27.88 62.39
CA LYS A 139 -37.62 27.01 63.31
C LYS A 139 -36.60 26.25 62.48
N LEU A 140 -35.31 26.40 62.78
CA LEU A 140 -34.25 25.63 62.14
C LEU A 140 -34.48 24.15 62.48
N GLU A 141 -34.69 23.31 61.46
CA GLU A 141 -34.84 21.86 61.62
C GLU A 141 -33.55 21.18 61.14
N GLY A 142 -32.91 20.39 62.03
CA GLY A 142 -31.72 19.60 61.68
C GLY A 142 -30.45 20.42 61.40
N ASN A 143 -29.80 20.15 60.26
CA ASN A 143 -28.52 20.73 59.82
C ASN A 143 -28.68 22.03 58.99
N ASP A 144 -29.88 22.58 58.87
CA ASP A 144 -30.12 23.81 58.09
C ASP A 144 -29.53 25.04 58.80
N THR A 145 -28.78 25.87 58.07
CA THR A 145 -28.27 27.15 58.58
C THR A 145 -29.28 28.28 58.41
N MET A 146 -29.09 29.38 59.15
CA MET A 146 -29.90 30.59 58.98
C MET A 146 -29.78 31.19 57.57
N GLU A 147 -28.64 30.95 56.90
CA GLU A 147 -28.39 31.36 55.51
C GLU A 147 -29.27 30.56 54.55
N ASP A 148 -29.33 29.22 54.67
CA ASP A 148 -30.20 28.36 53.86
C ASP A 148 -31.68 28.74 53.99
N ALA A 149 -32.12 29.07 55.20
CA ALA A 149 -33.48 29.51 55.46
C ALA A 149 -33.81 30.85 54.76
N ASN A 150 -32.83 31.76 54.72
CA ASN A 150 -32.96 33.05 54.06
C ASN A 150 -32.95 32.91 52.53
N GLU A 151 -32.10 32.06 51.97
CA GLU A 151 -32.07 31.77 50.54
C GLU A 151 -33.39 31.19 50.05
N ARG A 152 -33.94 30.18 50.74
CA ARG A 152 -35.26 29.62 50.42
C ARG A 152 -36.36 30.67 50.49
N TRP A 153 -36.31 31.59 51.46
CA TRP A 153 -37.26 32.70 51.56
C TRP A 153 -37.16 33.68 50.38
N VAL A 154 -35.94 34.02 49.97
CA VAL A 154 -35.66 34.87 48.80
C VAL A 154 -36.17 34.19 47.54
N GLU A 155 -35.93 32.89 47.36
CA GLU A 155 -36.42 32.13 46.20
C GLU A 155 -37.95 32.09 46.12
N ILE A 156 -38.63 31.80 47.24
CA ILE A 156 -40.10 31.82 47.31
C ILE A 156 -40.66 33.20 46.96
N THR A 157 -39.98 34.26 47.42
CA THR A 157 -40.39 35.64 47.12
C THR A 157 -40.14 36.00 45.65
N LYS A 158 -39.01 35.60 45.08
CA LYS A 158 -38.73 35.76 43.64
C LYS A 158 -39.71 34.98 42.78
N ALA A 159 -40.05 33.75 43.17
CA ALA A 159 -41.03 32.92 42.47
C ALA A 159 -42.42 33.54 42.46
N TYR A 160 -42.86 34.10 43.59
CA TYR A 160 -44.13 34.82 43.67
C TYR A 160 -44.13 36.09 42.80
N LYS A 161 -43.04 36.87 42.82
CA LYS A 161 -42.91 38.07 41.98
C LYS A 161 -42.92 37.72 40.49
N ALA A 162 -42.23 36.66 40.06
CA ALA A 162 -42.24 36.22 38.67
C ALA A 162 -43.62 35.84 38.13
N LEU A 163 -44.56 35.47 39.01
CA LEU A 163 -45.92 35.10 38.61
C LEU A 163 -46.95 36.21 38.79
N THR A 164 -46.63 37.28 39.55
CA THR A 164 -47.60 38.31 39.94
C THR A 164 -47.23 39.73 39.51
N ASP A 165 -45.95 40.01 39.30
CA ASP A 165 -45.45 41.29 38.83
C ASP A 165 -45.26 41.23 37.31
N GLU A 166 -45.88 42.17 36.59
CA GLU A 166 -45.88 42.18 35.12
C GLU A 166 -44.46 42.32 34.54
N GLU A 167 -43.59 43.11 35.18
CA GLU A 167 -42.22 43.35 34.70
C GLU A 167 -41.34 42.10 34.91
N VAL A 168 -41.41 41.50 36.11
CA VAL A 168 -40.66 40.29 36.45
C VAL A 168 -41.18 39.07 35.69
N ARG A 169 -42.50 39.02 35.42
CA ARG A 169 -43.12 37.99 34.60
C ARG A 169 -42.68 38.08 33.15
N LYS A 170 -42.62 39.30 32.59
CA LYS A 170 -42.08 39.52 31.24
C LYS A 170 -40.61 39.09 31.16
N ASN A 171 -39.80 39.44 32.17
CA ASN A 171 -38.40 38.99 32.25
C ASN A 171 -38.28 37.46 32.31
N TYR A 172 -39.13 36.79 33.09
CA TYR A 172 -39.17 35.33 33.13
C TYR A 172 -39.62 34.70 31.80
N GLN A 173 -40.58 35.30 31.10
CA GLN A 173 -41.05 34.81 29.80
C GLN A 173 -40.01 35.02 28.67
N GLU A 174 -39.26 36.12 28.72
CA GLU A 174 -38.27 36.48 27.69
C GLU A 174 -36.89 35.83 27.95
N TYR A 175 -36.48 35.71 29.22
CA TYR A 175 -35.14 35.25 29.61
C TYR A 175 -35.13 33.96 30.47
N GLY A 176 -36.30 33.41 30.84
CA GLY A 176 -36.39 32.21 31.67
C GLY A 176 -36.06 32.41 33.16
N HIS A 177 -35.82 33.65 33.61
CA HIS A 177 -35.44 33.98 34.99
C HIS A 177 -36.02 35.34 35.43
N PRO A 178 -36.42 35.53 36.70
CA PRO A 178 -37.05 36.76 37.19
C PRO A 178 -36.16 38.01 37.10
N ASP A 179 -34.85 37.81 37.24
CA ASP A 179 -33.85 38.88 37.26
C ASP A 179 -33.46 39.37 35.84
N GLY A 180 -34.09 38.85 34.77
CA GLY A 180 -33.85 39.27 33.38
C GLY A 180 -32.66 38.61 32.71
N LYS A 181 -32.02 39.30 31.76
CA LYS A 181 -30.88 38.80 30.97
C LYS A 181 -29.70 38.45 31.89
N GLN A 182 -29.45 37.17 32.08
CA GLN A 182 -28.30 36.69 32.86
C GLN A 182 -26.98 36.97 32.10
N SER A 183 -25.92 37.31 32.84
CA SER A 183 -24.59 37.49 32.27
C SER A 183 -24.08 36.16 31.70
N TYR A 184 -23.70 36.14 30.42
CA TYR A 184 -23.07 34.99 29.80
C TYR A 184 -21.64 34.84 30.33
N SER A 185 -21.38 33.78 31.09
CA SER A 185 -20.02 33.41 31.53
C SER A 185 -19.52 32.23 30.68
N ILE A 186 -18.32 32.38 30.12
CA ILE A 186 -17.66 31.31 29.36
C ILE A 186 -16.76 30.55 30.32
N GLY A 187 -17.12 29.31 30.62
CA GLY A 187 -16.31 28.40 31.43
C GLY A 187 -15.42 27.52 30.56
N ILE A 188 -14.20 27.23 31.03
CA ILE A 188 -13.34 26.18 30.47
C ILE A 188 -13.49 24.93 31.32
N ALA A 189 -13.77 23.78 30.68
CA ALA A 189 -13.87 22.47 31.34
C ALA A 189 -12.51 21.89 31.76
N LEU A 190 -11.56 22.74 32.14
CA LEU A 190 -10.28 22.33 32.72
C LEU A 190 -10.34 22.55 34.23
N PRO A 191 -9.77 21.64 35.04
CA PRO A 191 -9.72 21.82 36.49
C PRO A 191 -8.97 23.10 36.87
N GLN A 192 -9.50 23.85 37.84
CA GLN A 192 -8.87 25.09 38.31
C GLN A 192 -7.45 24.91 38.84
N TRP A 193 -7.14 23.75 39.45
CA TRP A 193 -5.79 23.46 39.94
C TRP A 193 -4.73 23.50 38.84
N THR A 194 -5.08 23.39 37.56
CA THR A 194 -4.08 23.49 36.46
C THR A 194 -3.50 24.90 36.31
N VAL A 195 -4.24 25.93 36.74
CA VAL A 195 -3.89 27.35 36.59
C VAL A 195 -3.70 28.06 37.94
N ALA A 196 -4.09 27.43 39.04
CA ALA A 196 -3.89 27.94 40.40
C ALA A 196 -2.42 28.28 40.72
N ASP A 197 -2.20 29.31 41.53
CA ASP A 197 -0.88 29.92 41.78
C ASP A 197 0.18 28.96 42.34
N GLY A 198 -0.23 27.92 43.07
CA GLY A 198 0.68 26.89 43.60
C GLY A 198 1.15 25.87 42.56
N SER A 199 0.28 25.52 41.60
CA SER A 199 0.49 24.39 40.68
C SER A 199 0.87 24.79 39.26
N LYS A 200 0.60 26.04 38.86
CA LYS A 200 0.95 26.57 37.53
C LYS A 200 2.43 26.40 37.20
N TYR A 201 3.33 26.54 38.18
CA TYR A 201 4.77 26.36 37.97
C TYR A 201 5.14 24.90 37.70
N TYR A 202 4.46 23.94 38.34
CA TYR A 202 4.67 22.52 38.05
C TYR A 202 4.14 22.13 36.68
N VAL A 203 2.98 22.65 36.27
CA VAL A 203 2.41 22.41 34.93
C VAL A 203 3.31 23.02 33.85
N LEU A 204 3.79 24.25 34.06
CA LEU A 204 4.71 24.90 33.12
C LEU A 204 6.07 24.17 33.05
N ALA A 205 6.60 23.73 34.19
CA ALA A 205 7.82 22.93 34.23
C ALA A 205 7.64 21.60 33.50
N PHE A 206 6.52 20.91 33.71
CA PHE A 206 6.19 19.67 32.99
C PHE A 206 6.09 19.91 31.48
N TYR A 207 5.40 20.98 31.06
CA TYR A 207 5.32 21.38 29.66
C TYR A 207 6.70 21.66 29.06
N GLY A 208 7.53 22.41 29.79
CA GLY A 208 8.92 22.70 29.40
C GLY A 208 9.77 21.44 29.26
N ILE A 209 9.61 20.44 30.14
CA ILE A 209 10.29 19.14 30.04
C ILE A 209 9.77 18.33 28.85
N MET A 210 8.45 18.29 28.65
CA MET A 210 7.83 17.55 27.56
C MET A 210 8.26 18.07 26.19
N PHE A 211 8.27 19.40 26.00
CA PHE A 211 8.67 20.01 24.73
C PHE A 211 10.18 20.21 24.60
N GLY A 212 10.90 20.47 25.69
CA GLY A 212 12.34 20.74 25.66
C GLY A 212 13.22 19.50 25.70
N ILE A 213 12.75 18.39 26.28
CA ILE A 213 13.55 17.17 26.45
C ILE A 213 12.87 15.98 25.77
N VAL A 214 11.62 15.69 26.13
CA VAL A 214 10.94 14.46 25.69
C VAL A 214 10.73 14.46 24.18
N LEU A 215 10.19 15.55 23.64
CA LEU A 215 9.95 15.69 22.21
C LEU A 215 11.26 15.62 21.40
N PRO A 216 12.31 16.43 21.68
CA PRO A 216 13.60 16.30 21.00
C PRO A 216 14.24 14.92 21.13
N TYR A 217 14.13 14.26 22.28
CA TYR A 217 14.65 12.90 22.46
C TYR A 217 13.94 11.89 21.55
N TYR A 218 12.61 11.87 21.52
CA TYR A 218 11.87 10.91 20.70
C TYR A 218 11.98 11.22 19.20
N VAL A 219 11.97 12.50 18.82
CA VAL A 219 12.23 12.94 17.43
C VAL A 219 13.64 12.54 17.01
N GLY A 220 14.65 12.80 17.85
CA GLY A 220 16.03 12.39 17.59
C GLY A 220 16.17 10.86 17.50
N LYS A 221 15.57 10.11 18.44
CA LYS A 221 15.57 8.64 18.43
C LYS A 221 14.90 8.07 17.17
N TRP A 222 13.79 8.64 16.74
CA TRP A 222 13.11 8.27 15.50
C TRP A 222 13.98 8.61 14.29
N TRP A 223 14.47 9.85 14.20
CA TRP A 223 15.29 10.32 13.08
C TRP A 223 16.57 9.50 12.91
N TYR A 224 17.37 9.34 13.97
CA TYR A 224 18.57 8.51 13.94
C TYR A 224 18.25 7.02 13.83
N GLY A 225 17.06 6.57 14.25
CA GLY A 225 16.57 5.21 14.02
C GLY A 225 16.30 4.95 12.55
N THR A 226 15.58 5.84 11.89
CA THR A 226 15.22 5.74 10.46
C THR A 226 16.44 5.97 9.56
N LYS A 227 17.29 6.97 9.87
CA LYS A 227 18.50 7.29 9.08
C LYS A 227 19.52 6.13 9.01
N LYS A 228 19.49 5.21 9.98
CA LYS A 228 20.37 4.03 10.00
C LYS A 228 20.05 3.01 8.90
N TYR A 229 18.84 3.04 8.33
CA TYR A 229 18.41 2.09 7.32
C TYR A 229 18.36 2.75 5.94
N THR A 230 18.70 1.99 4.91
CA THR A 230 18.53 2.36 3.51
C THR A 230 17.06 2.22 3.11
N LYS A 231 16.71 2.71 1.91
CA LYS A 231 15.39 2.50 1.31
C LYS A 231 15.03 1.01 1.21
N ASP A 232 16.03 0.15 1.04
CA ASP A 232 15.88 -1.30 0.90
C ASP A 232 15.72 -2.02 2.26
N GLY A 233 15.72 -1.28 3.38
CA GLY A 233 15.55 -1.84 4.72
C GLY A 233 16.82 -2.47 5.31
N VAL A 234 17.99 -2.21 4.71
CA VAL A 234 19.30 -2.70 5.17
C VAL A 234 20.02 -1.60 5.95
N LEU A 235 20.85 -1.96 6.94
CA LEU A 235 21.66 -0.98 7.67
C LEU A 235 22.65 -0.28 6.71
N MET A 236 22.80 1.04 6.85
CA MET A 236 23.69 1.84 5.99
C MET A 236 25.15 1.36 6.06
N GLU A 237 25.61 0.91 7.24
CA GLU A 237 26.95 0.32 7.39
C GLU A 237 27.09 -0.99 6.60
N THR A 238 26.06 -1.83 6.61
CA THR A 238 26.03 -3.08 5.83
C THR A 238 26.02 -2.78 4.33
N ALA A 239 25.18 -1.85 3.87
CA ALA A 239 25.17 -1.42 2.47
C ALA A 239 26.54 -0.85 2.04
N GLY A 240 27.20 -0.06 2.91
CA GLY A 240 28.55 0.44 2.66
C GLY A 240 29.62 -0.65 2.57
N ARG A 241 29.47 -1.76 3.31
CA ARG A 241 30.37 -2.94 3.21
C ARG A 241 30.11 -3.72 1.92
N LEU A 242 28.85 -3.93 1.55
CA LEU A 242 28.48 -4.56 0.29
C LEU A 242 28.99 -3.73 -0.90
N PHE A 243 28.86 -2.40 -0.83
CA PHE A 243 29.41 -1.49 -1.82
C PHE A 243 30.94 -1.60 -1.95
N LYS A 244 31.66 -1.66 -0.82
CA LYS A 244 33.12 -1.84 -0.84
C LYS A 244 33.57 -3.19 -1.38
N ALA A 245 32.74 -4.23 -1.23
CA ALA A 245 33.01 -5.57 -1.72
C ALA A 245 32.49 -5.80 -3.15
N PHE A 246 31.76 -4.83 -3.73
CA PHE A 246 31.20 -4.94 -5.07
C PHE A 246 32.31 -4.92 -6.13
N GLU A 247 32.19 -5.82 -7.11
CA GLU A 247 33.05 -5.89 -8.29
C GLU A 247 32.20 -5.87 -9.56
N GLU A 248 32.70 -5.24 -10.63
CA GLU A 248 31.99 -5.21 -11.92
C GLU A 248 31.88 -6.60 -12.57
N ASP A 249 32.84 -7.48 -12.31
CA ASP A 249 32.85 -8.87 -12.77
C ASP A 249 32.32 -9.83 -11.69
N CYS A 250 31.09 -9.57 -11.23
CA CYS A 250 30.45 -10.37 -10.18
C CYS A 250 29.61 -11.51 -10.80
N ASP A 251 30.12 -12.74 -10.73
CA ASP A 251 29.36 -13.98 -10.99
C ASP A 251 28.48 -14.36 -9.79
N GLU A 252 27.54 -15.29 -9.96
CA GLU A 252 26.63 -15.73 -8.89
C GLU A 252 27.41 -16.22 -7.65
N ARG A 253 28.49 -16.98 -7.83
CA ARG A 253 29.32 -17.45 -6.69
C ARG A 253 30.03 -16.31 -5.97
N LYS A 254 30.56 -15.33 -6.72
CA LYS A 254 31.18 -14.13 -6.14
C LYS A 254 30.12 -13.27 -5.44
N ALA A 255 28.90 -13.19 -5.97
CA ALA A 255 27.81 -12.48 -5.30
C ALA A 255 27.52 -13.06 -3.92
N VAL A 256 27.53 -14.39 -3.74
CA VAL A 256 27.41 -15.02 -2.40
C VAL A 256 28.57 -14.62 -1.48
N GLU A 257 29.79 -14.55 -2.01
CA GLU A 257 30.95 -14.04 -1.26
C GLU A 257 30.77 -12.58 -0.84
N VAL A 258 30.26 -11.72 -1.72
CA VAL A 258 29.95 -10.31 -1.40
C VAL A 258 28.88 -10.22 -0.31
N LEU A 259 27.81 -11.03 -0.40
CA LEU A 259 26.74 -11.07 0.60
C LEU A 259 27.22 -11.48 1.98
N SER A 260 28.29 -12.29 2.07
CA SER A 260 28.87 -12.66 3.36
C SER A 260 29.34 -11.46 4.18
N ALA A 261 29.69 -10.34 3.53
CA ALA A 261 30.07 -9.10 4.20
C ALA A 261 28.93 -8.45 5.01
N GLY A 262 27.67 -8.85 4.74
CA GLY A 262 26.50 -8.33 5.44
C GLY A 262 26.29 -8.90 6.84
N GLY A 263 26.87 -10.07 7.14
CA GLY A 263 26.62 -10.81 8.39
C GLY A 263 27.21 -10.21 9.66
N LEU A 264 28.05 -9.17 9.56
CA LEU A 264 28.74 -8.60 10.73
C LEU A 264 27.76 -8.19 11.82
N GLU A 265 26.73 -7.40 11.52
CA GLU A 265 25.85 -6.85 12.57
C GLU A 265 25.09 -7.94 13.34
N LYS A 266 24.87 -9.10 12.72
CA LYS A 266 24.24 -10.26 13.36
C LYS A 266 25.21 -10.98 14.29
N PHE A 267 26.41 -11.26 13.82
CA PHE A 267 27.37 -12.10 14.55
C PHE A 267 28.38 -11.33 15.39
N LYS A 268 28.41 -9.99 15.29
CA LYS A 268 29.31 -9.09 16.05
C LYS A 268 29.23 -9.28 17.57
N LYS A 269 28.05 -9.60 18.10
CA LYS A 269 27.85 -9.82 19.56
C LYS A 269 28.27 -11.20 20.03
N ASP A 270 28.27 -12.17 19.13
CA ASP A 270 28.58 -13.57 19.43
C ASP A 270 29.97 -13.98 18.92
N GLU A 271 30.84 -13.02 18.57
CA GLU A 271 32.17 -13.27 18.00
C GLU A 271 33.02 -14.26 18.81
N LYS A 272 32.91 -14.20 20.15
CA LYS A 272 33.57 -15.14 21.08
C LYS A 272 33.00 -16.57 21.08
N LYS A 273 31.81 -16.79 20.53
CA LYS A 273 31.12 -18.11 20.44
C LYS A 273 31.18 -18.71 19.03
N ILE A 274 31.80 -18.01 18.07
CA ILE A 274 31.95 -18.50 16.68
C ILE A 274 33.00 -19.60 16.61
N GLU A 275 33.95 -19.60 17.54
CA GLU A 275 35.04 -20.55 17.63
C GLU A 275 34.51 -22.00 17.73
N GLY A 276 34.86 -22.83 16.75
CA GLY A 276 34.44 -24.23 16.64
C GLY A 276 33.19 -24.49 15.80
N GLN A 277 32.26 -23.53 15.66
CA GLN A 277 31.06 -23.72 14.83
C GLN A 277 31.40 -23.72 13.32
N GLU A 278 32.43 -22.97 12.93
CA GLU A 278 32.88 -22.88 11.52
C GLU A 278 33.29 -24.23 10.97
N HIS A 279 34.08 -25.01 11.74
CA HIS A 279 34.51 -26.34 11.34
C HIS A 279 33.33 -27.32 11.21
N VAL A 280 32.32 -27.22 12.09
CA VAL A 280 31.10 -28.03 11.99
C VAL A 280 30.38 -27.72 10.68
N ILE A 281 30.18 -26.44 10.36
CA ILE A 281 29.54 -26.00 9.11
C ILE A 281 30.33 -26.52 7.90
N GLU A 282 31.65 -26.36 7.90
CA GLU A 282 32.53 -26.81 6.82
C GLU A 282 32.46 -28.30 6.58
N SER A 283 32.57 -29.09 7.66
CA SER A 283 32.52 -30.55 7.57
C SER A 283 31.19 -31.03 6.99
N ALA A 284 30.08 -30.33 7.30
CA ALA A 284 28.76 -30.65 6.81
C ALA A 284 28.54 -30.28 5.33
N ILE A 285 29.11 -29.16 4.85
CA ILE A 285 28.91 -28.71 3.46
C ILE A 285 29.95 -29.26 2.48
N LYS A 286 31.10 -29.76 2.96
CA LYS A 286 32.26 -30.14 2.13
C LYS A 286 31.95 -31.08 0.96
N SER A 287 31.00 -32.00 1.12
CA SER A 287 30.60 -32.94 0.06
C SER A 287 29.60 -32.37 -0.95
N LYS A 288 28.94 -31.25 -0.64
CA LYS A 288 27.83 -30.67 -1.42
C LYS A 288 28.17 -29.36 -2.11
N VAL A 289 29.37 -28.81 -1.89
CA VAL A 289 29.80 -27.54 -2.48
C VAL A 289 31.02 -27.73 -3.38
N PRO A 290 31.15 -26.92 -4.46
CA PRO A 290 32.34 -26.98 -5.31
C PRO A 290 33.63 -26.68 -4.54
N LEU A 291 34.75 -27.31 -4.94
CA LEU A 291 36.06 -27.11 -4.31
C LEU A 291 36.49 -25.63 -4.25
N GLY A 292 36.11 -24.83 -5.26
CA GLY A 292 36.38 -23.39 -5.27
C GLY A 292 35.71 -22.64 -4.11
N VAL A 293 34.51 -23.06 -3.72
CA VAL A 293 33.77 -22.48 -2.57
C VAL A 293 34.50 -22.79 -1.27
N MET A 294 34.97 -24.03 -1.09
CA MET A 294 35.75 -24.42 0.09
C MET A 294 37.05 -23.62 0.21
N LYS A 295 37.79 -23.45 -0.91
CA LYS A 295 39.01 -22.62 -0.93
C LYS A 295 38.75 -21.16 -0.56
N THR A 296 37.62 -20.60 -0.99
CA THR A 296 37.21 -19.24 -0.61
C THR A 296 36.87 -19.17 0.88
N LEU A 297 36.17 -20.18 1.40
CA LEU A 297 35.78 -20.25 2.80
C LEU A 297 37.01 -20.38 3.72
N GLU A 298 38.01 -21.18 3.35
CA GLU A 298 39.28 -21.31 4.09
C GLU A 298 40.08 -20.00 4.18
N LYS A 299 39.89 -19.06 3.23
CA LYS A 299 40.55 -17.74 3.24
C LYS A 299 39.83 -16.70 4.10
N MET A 300 38.61 -16.99 4.56
CA MET A 300 37.82 -16.10 5.39
C MET A 300 38.00 -16.45 6.86
N ASP A 301 37.90 -15.45 7.73
CA ASP A 301 38.02 -15.62 9.18
C ASP A 301 36.77 -15.13 9.92
N GLY A 302 36.45 -15.79 11.04
CA GLY A 302 35.45 -15.39 12.01
C GLY A 302 34.03 -15.27 11.43
N TRP A 303 33.34 -14.18 11.78
CA TRP A 303 31.94 -13.98 11.41
C TRP A 303 31.68 -14.04 9.89
N LYS A 304 32.64 -13.64 9.05
CA LYS A 304 32.48 -13.67 7.58
C LYS A 304 32.47 -15.11 7.07
N ARG A 305 33.39 -15.93 7.58
CA ARG A 305 33.49 -17.37 7.30
C ARG A 305 32.23 -18.10 7.70
N LYS A 306 31.76 -17.90 8.93
CA LYS A 306 30.49 -18.44 9.43
C LYS A 306 29.30 -18.01 8.56
N THR A 307 29.20 -16.74 8.21
CA THR A 307 28.11 -16.21 7.38
C THR A 307 28.09 -16.88 6.00
N TYR A 308 29.25 -16.92 5.33
CA TYR A 308 29.38 -17.55 4.02
C TYR A 308 29.03 -19.04 4.07
N GLY A 309 29.53 -19.77 5.07
CA GLY A 309 29.21 -21.17 5.29
C GLY A 309 27.72 -21.42 5.54
N LEU A 310 27.06 -20.59 6.35
CA LEU A 310 25.62 -20.72 6.62
C LEU A 310 24.75 -20.44 5.40
N ILE A 311 25.12 -19.47 4.55
CA ILE A 311 24.39 -19.21 3.30
C ILE A 311 24.49 -20.43 2.36
N TRP A 312 25.68 -21.02 2.22
CA TRP A 312 25.86 -22.25 1.44
C TRP A 312 25.18 -23.46 2.07
N ALA A 313 25.20 -23.60 3.40
CA ALA A 313 24.48 -24.66 4.11
C ALA A 313 22.96 -24.57 3.89
N TYR A 314 22.42 -23.35 3.87
CA TYR A 314 21.02 -23.11 3.54
C TYR A 314 20.69 -23.54 2.10
N MET A 315 21.46 -23.05 1.11
CA MET A 315 21.20 -23.36 -0.31
C MET A 315 21.38 -24.84 -0.64
N THR A 316 22.30 -25.54 0.02
CA THR A 316 22.52 -27.00 -0.13
C THR A 316 21.57 -27.86 0.71
N ARG A 317 20.60 -27.23 1.39
CA ARG A 317 19.61 -27.90 2.26
C ARG A 317 20.28 -28.81 3.31
N THR A 318 21.42 -28.36 3.83
CA THR A 318 22.20 -29.11 4.83
C THR A 318 21.68 -28.82 6.23
N LYS A 319 21.48 -29.89 7.01
CA LYS A 319 20.96 -29.81 8.37
C LYS A 319 22.07 -29.88 9.40
N PHE A 320 21.81 -29.28 10.55
CA PHE A 320 22.67 -29.33 11.71
C PHE A 320 21.97 -30.01 12.88
N GLU A 321 22.71 -30.80 13.66
CA GLU A 321 22.19 -31.46 14.86
C GLU A 321 21.89 -30.44 15.98
N ASP A 322 22.63 -29.32 16.02
CA ASP A 322 22.38 -28.23 16.96
C ASP A 322 21.17 -27.38 16.53
N PRO A 323 20.06 -27.36 17.30
CA PRO A 323 18.86 -26.60 16.96
C PRO A 323 19.12 -25.09 16.85
N LYS A 324 20.11 -24.57 17.57
CA LYS A 324 20.45 -23.14 17.52
C LYS A 324 21.13 -22.80 16.19
N LEU A 325 22.08 -23.63 15.76
CA LEU A 325 22.78 -23.44 14.50
C LEU A 325 21.84 -23.60 13.30
N ASP A 326 20.88 -24.52 13.38
CA ASP A 326 19.87 -24.69 12.34
C ASP A 326 18.89 -23.50 12.27
N ALA A 327 18.49 -22.94 13.41
CA ALA A 327 17.72 -21.69 13.44
C ALA A 327 18.51 -20.52 12.82
N GLU A 328 19.81 -20.40 13.12
CA GLU A 328 20.69 -19.39 12.52
C GLU A 328 20.82 -19.55 10.99
N ARG A 329 20.84 -20.79 10.47
CA ARG A 329 20.81 -21.11 9.03
C ARG A 329 19.52 -20.62 8.36
N LEU A 330 18.36 -20.76 8.99
CA LEU A 330 17.11 -20.25 8.44
C LEU A 330 17.03 -18.72 8.52
N ASP A 331 17.53 -18.13 9.61
CA ASP A 331 17.52 -16.68 9.79
C ASP A 331 18.44 -15.98 8.78
N ILE A 332 19.60 -16.57 8.45
CA ILE A 332 20.54 -15.98 7.49
C ILE A 332 19.95 -15.90 6.08
N ALA A 333 19.10 -16.86 5.68
CA ALA A 333 18.49 -16.88 4.35
C ALA A 333 17.64 -15.62 4.08
N GLN A 334 16.81 -15.22 5.05
CA GLN A 334 15.97 -14.03 4.91
C GLN A 334 16.80 -12.74 4.91
N GLU A 335 17.86 -12.69 5.70
CA GLU A 335 18.78 -11.55 5.71
C GLU A 335 19.58 -11.46 4.42
N ALA A 336 20.04 -12.58 3.88
CA ALA A 336 20.76 -12.66 2.61
C ALA A 336 19.91 -12.12 1.45
N VAL A 337 18.60 -12.39 1.42
CA VAL A 337 17.67 -11.79 0.44
C VAL A 337 17.63 -10.26 0.58
N SER A 338 17.56 -9.76 1.82
CA SER A 338 17.58 -8.31 2.08
C SER A 338 18.90 -7.65 1.64
N TRP A 339 20.04 -8.30 1.95
CA TRP A 339 21.35 -7.86 1.49
C TRP A 339 21.49 -7.93 -0.03
N ASN A 340 20.91 -8.94 -0.68
CA ASN A 340 20.91 -9.09 -2.13
C ASN A 340 20.07 -8.01 -2.80
N ASN A 341 18.95 -7.57 -2.23
CA ASN A 341 18.21 -6.41 -2.73
C ASN A 341 19.07 -5.14 -2.68
N SER A 342 19.82 -4.93 -1.59
CA SER A 342 20.77 -3.80 -1.51
C SER A 342 21.92 -3.94 -2.53
N LEU A 343 22.40 -5.16 -2.79
CA LEU A 343 23.42 -5.43 -3.80
C LEU A 343 22.88 -5.18 -5.21
N LEU A 344 21.64 -5.55 -5.50
CA LEU A 344 20.96 -5.25 -6.75
C LEU A 344 20.84 -3.73 -6.96
N SER A 345 20.42 -2.97 -5.94
CA SER A 345 20.38 -1.50 -5.98
C SER A 345 21.73 -0.89 -6.31
N ILE A 346 22.82 -1.43 -5.74
CA ILE A 346 24.19 -1.01 -6.05
C ILE A 346 24.53 -1.37 -7.51
N ALA A 347 24.27 -2.60 -7.94
CA ALA A 347 24.56 -3.06 -9.30
C ALA A 347 23.81 -2.25 -10.37
N LEU A 348 22.54 -1.90 -10.09
CA LEU A 348 21.71 -1.05 -10.95
C LEU A 348 22.30 0.36 -11.08
N ALA A 349 22.82 0.93 -9.99
CA ALA A 349 23.46 2.26 -10.02
C ALA A 349 24.71 2.27 -10.90
N TYR A 350 25.51 1.19 -10.92
CA TYR A 350 26.66 1.04 -11.82
C TYR A 350 26.29 0.68 -13.27
N SER A 351 25.05 0.24 -13.50
CA SER A 351 24.54 -0.16 -14.81
C SER A 351 25.37 -1.25 -15.51
N VAL A 352 25.97 -2.16 -14.74
CA VAL A 352 26.74 -3.29 -15.28
C VAL A 352 25.83 -4.52 -15.35
N THR A 353 25.67 -5.11 -16.53
CA THR A 353 24.66 -6.16 -16.77
C THR A 353 24.95 -7.44 -15.98
N LYS A 354 26.22 -7.83 -15.88
CA LYS A 354 26.61 -9.11 -15.26
C LYS A 354 26.27 -9.18 -13.76
N PRO A 355 26.66 -8.21 -12.90
CA PRO A 355 26.25 -8.19 -11.50
C PRO A 355 24.74 -8.05 -11.28
N ILE A 356 24.02 -7.32 -12.16
CA ILE A 356 22.56 -7.22 -12.10
C ILE A 356 21.93 -8.61 -12.28
N LEU A 357 22.31 -9.33 -13.34
CA LEU A 357 21.83 -10.69 -13.59
C LEU A 357 22.23 -11.65 -12.47
N SER A 358 23.47 -11.59 -12.00
CA SER A 358 23.95 -12.41 -10.89
C SER A 358 23.14 -12.18 -9.62
N SER A 359 22.83 -10.93 -9.27
CA SER A 359 22.03 -10.60 -8.10
C SER A 359 20.57 -11.08 -8.25
N MET A 360 19.95 -10.91 -9.41
CA MET A 360 18.61 -11.44 -9.68
C MET A 360 18.57 -12.98 -9.55
N ARG A 361 19.56 -13.68 -10.11
CA ARG A 361 19.67 -15.15 -10.01
C ARG A 361 20.00 -15.64 -8.60
N ILE A 362 20.84 -14.92 -7.86
CA ILE A 362 21.07 -15.23 -6.44
C ILE A 362 19.78 -15.09 -5.63
N ASN A 363 18.91 -14.14 -5.97
CA ASN A 363 17.59 -14.08 -5.36
C ASN A 363 16.79 -15.36 -5.61
N GLN A 364 16.77 -15.87 -6.86
CA GLN A 364 16.12 -17.13 -7.21
C GLN A 364 16.68 -18.29 -6.37
N ASN A 365 18.02 -18.40 -6.29
CA ASN A 365 18.73 -19.42 -5.52
C ASN A 365 18.40 -19.37 -4.01
N LEU A 366 18.34 -18.18 -3.42
CA LEU A 366 18.00 -17.97 -2.01
C LEU A 366 16.51 -18.25 -1.73
N VAL A 367 15.60 -17.88 -2.63
CA VAL A 367 14.16 -18.12 -2.46
C VAL A 367 13.84 -19.61 -2.61
N GLN A 368 14.44 -20.30 -3.58
CA GLN A 368 14.19 -21.73 -3.82
C GLN A 368 15.05 -22.69 -2.98
N ALA A 369 16.02 -22.15 -2.23
CA ALA A 369 17.04 -22.92 -1.52
C ALA A 369 17.74 -23.92 -2.44
N ILE A 370 18.35 -23.41 -3.51
CA ILE A 370 19.12 -24.17 -4.50
C ILE A 370 20.48 -23.48 -4.67
N PRO A 371 21.61 -24.20 -4.69
CA PRO A 371 22.91 -23.57 -4.85
C PRO A 371 23.11 -23.01 -6.27
N PRO A 372 23.92 -21.95 -6.45
CA PRO A 372 24.29 -21.46 -7.77
C PRO A 372 24.95 -22.54 -8.63
N GLY A 373 24.31 -22.86 -9.74
CA GLY A 373 24.71 -23.95 -10.64
C GLY A 373 24.11 -25.30 -10.29
N GLY A 374 23.18 -25.41 -9.33
CA GLY A 374 22.37 -26.60 -9.11
C GLY A 374 21.24 -26.74 -10.13
N SER A 375 20.63 -27.93 -10.20
CA SER A 375 19.56 -28.22 -11.15
C SER A 375 18.27 -27.43 -10.82
N PRO A 376 17.68 -26.70 -11.79
CA PRO A 376 16.39 -26.05 -11.61
C PRO A 376 15.24 -27.00 -11.26
N LEU A 377 15.37 -28.31 -11.51
CA LEU A 377 14.35 -29.31 -11.18
C LEU A 377 14.17 -29.48 -9.67
N MET A 378 15.16 -29.11 -8.86
CA MET A 378 15.08 -29.16 -7.39
C MET A 378 14.03 -28.20 -6.78
N GLN A 379 13.42 -27.33 -7.59
CA GLN A 379 12.29 -26.47 -7.19
C GLN A 379 11.00 -27.28 -6.98
N LEU A 380 10.88 -28.44 -7.63
CA LEU A 380 9.74 -29.32 -7.49
C LEU A 380 9.77 -30.04 -6.13
N PRO A 381 8.60 -30.30 -5.51
CA PRO A 381 8.56 -31.04 -4.25
C PRO A 381 9.14 -32.45 -4.46
N TYR A 382 9.77 -33.00 -3.42
CA TYR A 382 10.40 -34.33 -3.43
C TYR A 382 11.63 -34.53 -4.35
N PHE A 383 11.98 -33.56 -5.21
CA PHE A 383 13.16 -33.69 -6.06
C PHE A 383 14.45 -33.45 -5.25
N THR A 384 15.28 -34.49 -5.16
CA THR A 384 16.61 -34.46 -4.53
C THR A 384 17.70 -34.23 -5.59
N GLU A 385 18.89 -33.81 -5.16
CA GLU A 385 20.05 -33.61 -6.03
C GLU A 385 20.40 -34.91 -6.80
N GLU A 386 20.47 -36.04 -6.09
CA GLU A 386 20.73 -37.37 -6.67
C GLU A 386 19.69 -37.76 -7.73
N LEU A 387 18.41 -37.43 -7.51
CA LEU A 387 17.36 -37.71 -8.49
C LEU A 387 17.51 -36.83 -9.73
N CYS A 388 17.85 -35.55 -9.57
CA CYS A 388 18.06 -34.64 -10.69
C CYS A 388 19.26 -35.09 -11.54
N GLU A 389 20.35 -35.53 -10.91
CA GLU A 389 21.52 -36.08 -11.61
C GLU A 389 21.15 -37.32 -12.44
N LYS A 390 20.36 -38.26 -11.88
CA LYS A 390 19.86 -39.44 -12.62
C LYS A 390 18.99 -39.07 -13.82
N ILE A 391 18.14 -38.05 -13.68
CA ILE A 391 17.29 -37.56 -14.79
C ILE A 391 18.14 -36.94 -15.90
N GLU A 392 19.17 -36.18 -15.53
CA GLU A 392 20.00 -35.42 -16.46
C GLU A 392 21.12 -36.25 -17.12
N GLU A 393 21.50 -37.39 -16.52
CA GLU A 393 22.38 -38.40 -17.12
C GLU A 393 21.85 -38.88 -18.48
N PHE A 394 20.54 -38.78 -18.71
CA PHE A 394 19.86 -39.03 -19.98
C PHE A 394 20.16 -37.97 -21.07
N GLY A 395 21.43 -37.56 -21.22
CA GLY A 395 21.94 -36.86 -22.40
C GLY A 395 22.07 -35.33 -22.29
N ALA A 396 22.23 -34.78 -21.08
CA ALA A 396 22.46 -33.35 -20.91
C ALA A 396 23.93 -33.01 -20.64
N LYS A 397 24.46 -31.98 -21.33
CA LYS A 397 25.67 -31.27 -20.88
C LYS A 397 25.35 -30.18 -19.85
N ASP A 398 24.09 -29.72 -19.82
CA ASP A 398 23.58 -28.64 -18.98
C ASP A 398 22.35 -29.11 -18.19
N HIS A 399 22.13 -28.54 -17.01
CA HIS A 399 20.97 -28.84 -16.15
C HIS A 399 19.64 -28.57 -16.87
N TRP A 400 18.63 -29.39 -16.58
CA TRP A 400 17.33 -29.29 -17.23
C TRP A 400 16.43 -28.24 -16.56
N THR A 401 15.71 -27.49 -17.38
CA THR A 401 14.64 -26.61 -16.89
C THR A 401 13.33 -27.40 -16.72
N ILE A 402 12.41 -26.86 -15.92
CA ILE A 402 11.09 -27.47 -15.69
C ILE A 402 10.33 -27.61 -17.02
N GLN A 403 10.44 -26.62 -17.92
CA GLN A 403 9.81 -26.63 -19.23
C GLN A 403 10.33 -27.77 -20.10
N ARG A 404 11.66 -27.99 -20.12
CA ARG A 404 12.27 -29.10 -20.85
C ARG A 404 11.82 -30.43 -20.28
N PHE A 405 11.83 -30.58 -18.96
CA PHE A 405 11.35 -31.81 -18.30
C PHE A 405 9.89 -32.11 -18.62
N MET A 406 9.02 -31.09 -18.54
CA MET A 406 7.58 -31.21 -18.81
C MET A 406 7.24 -31.40 -20.30
N SER A 407 8.18 -31.16 -21.22
CA SER A 407 8.01 -31.44 -22.65
C SER A 407 8.04 -32.94 -23.00
N LEU A 408 8.56 -33.77 -22.10
CA LEU A 408 8.61 -35.22 -22.27
C LEU A 408 7.22 -35.86 -22.08
N SER A 409 6.99 -37.00 -22.74
CA SER A 409 5.79 -37.80 -22.49
C SER A 409 5.71 -38.21 -21.01
N ASP A 410 4.49 -38.31 -20.49
CA ASP A 410 4.27 -38.70 -19.10
C ASP A 410 4.89 -40.08 -18.79
N GLU A 411 4.81 -41.02 -19.73
CA GLU A 411 5.45 -42.34 -19.63
C GLU A 411 6.97 -42.25 -19.41
N LYS A 412 7.64 -41.38 -20.16
CA LYS A 412 9.09 -41.21 -20.07
C LYS A 412 9.49 -40.49 -18.77
N ARG A 413 8.72 -39.50 -18.34
CA ARG A 413 8.92 -38.83 -17.05
C ARG A 413 8.79 -39.82 -15.89
N ARG A 414 7.78 -40.69 -15.92
CA ARG A 414 7.61 -41.77 -14.93
C ARG A 414 8.79 -42.73 -14.91
N GLN A 415 9.27 -43.16 -16.07
CA GLN A 415 10.44 -44.05 -16.16
C GLN A 415 11.70 -43.45 -15.54
N LEU A 416 11.87 -42.13 -15.63
CA LEU A 416 13.02 -41.42 -15.07
C LEU A 416 12.87 -41.10 -13.57
N CYS A 417 11.64 -40.86 -13.10
CA CYS A 417 11.39 -40.35 -11.74
C CYS A 417 10.92 -41.43 -10.76
N VAL A 418 10.13 -42.41 -11.22
CA VAL A 418 9.47 -43.40 -10.36
C VAL A 418 10.30 -44.66 -10.29
N GLY A 419 10.69 -45.06 -9.08
CA GLY A 419 11.54 -46.23 -8.86
C GLY A 419 11.85 -46.46 -7.39
N LYS A 420 12.66 -47.50 -7.11
CA LYS A 420 13.07 -47.84 -5.74
C LYS A 420 13.90 -46.74 -5.06
N ASP A 421 14.72 -46.05 -5.85
CA ASP A 421 15.58 -44.94 -5.41
C ASP A 421 15.07 -43.57 -5.92
N GLY A 422 13.78 -43.50 -6.26
CA GLY A 422 13.12 -42.32 -6.82
C GLY A 422 11.83 -41.97 -6.08
N LEU A 423 10.89 -41.36 -6.78
CA LEU A 423 9.62 -40.91 -6.23
C LEU A 423 8.58 -42.03 -6.18
N THR A 424 7.66 -41.94 -5.21
CA THR A 424 6.40 -42.70 -5.28
C THR A 424 5.47 -42.11 -6.33
N GLU A 425 4.49 -42.89 -6.75
CA GLU A 425 3.50 -42.47 -7.75
C GLU A 425 2.67 -41.24 -7.29
N GLU A 426 2.36 -41.15 -5.99
CA GLU A 426 1.65 -40.00 -5.41
C GLU A 426 2.53 -38.75 -5.38
N GLN A 427 3.80 -38.90 -4.97
CA GLN A 427 4.79 -37.81 -4.95
C GLN A 427 5.05 -37.28 -6.37
N TYR A 428 5.14 -38.17 -7.36
CA TYR A 428 5.27 -37.79 -8.76
C TYR A 428 4.08 -36.96 -9.22
N LYS A 429 2.84 -37.42 -9.00
CA LYS A 429 1.62 -36.68 -9.40
C LYS A 429 1.56 -35.30 -8.75
N GLU A 430 1.91 -35.20 -7.48
CA GLU A 430 1.97 -33.91 -6.79
C GLU A 430 3.04 -32.99 -7.41
N ALA A 431 4.25 -33.50 -7.65
CA ALA A 431 5.33 -32.72 -8.26
C ALA A 431 4.95 -32.19 -9.66
N ILE A 432 4.28 -33.01 -10.48
CA ILE A 432 3.79 -32.59 -11.80
C ILE A 432 2.66 -31.56 -11.69
N SER A 433 1.73 -31.73 -10.74
CA SER A 433 0.66 -30.75 -10.47
C SER A 433 1.24 -29.38 -10.09
N ILE A 434 2.27 -29.35 -9.24
CA ILE A 434 2.96 -28.11 -8.88
C ILE A 434 3.71 -27.53 -10.07
N ALA A 435 4.41 -28.35 -10.86
CA ALA A 435 5.12 -27.90 -12.06
C ALA A 435 4.21 -27.15 -13.04
N GLN A 436 2.94 -27.57 -13.17
CA GLN A 436 1.94 -26.91 -14.01
C GLN A 436 1.45 -25.58 -13.42
N LYS A 437 1.43 -25.43 -12.08
CA LYS A 437 0.99 -24.19 -11.41
C LYS A 437 2.07 -23.10 -11.33
N ILE A 438 3.32 -23.41 -11.68
CA ILE A 438 4.39 -22.41 -11.68
C ILE A 438 4.17 -21.46 -12.88
N PRO A 439 4.07 -20.14 -12.65
CA PRO A 439 3.86 -19.17 -13.72
C PRO A 439 5.13 -19.04 -14.56
N ILE A 440 5.03 -19.33 -15.86
CA ILE A 440 6.12 -19.15 -16.83
C ILE A 440 5.65 -18.15 -17.87
N LEU A 441 6.43 -17.10 -18.07
CA LEU A 441 6.14 -16.06 -19.03
C LEU A 441 6.70 -16.43 -20.40
N HIS A 442 5.83 -16.43 -21.40
CA HIS A 442 6.20 -16.60 -22.79
C HIS A 442 6.00 -15.28 -23.53
N VAL A 443 7.09 -14.76 -24.12
CA VAL A 443 7.07 -13.54 -24.94
C VAL A 443 6.65 -13.92 -26.35
N GLU A 444 5.50 -13.42 -26.80
CA GLU A 444 4.99 -13.66 -28.15
C GLU A 444 5.55 -12.64 -29.14
N LYS A 445 5.59 -11.37 -28.74
CA LYS A 445 6.10 -10.27 -29.58
C LYS A 445 6.70 -9.18 -28.71
N ALA A 446 7.83 -8.64 -29.16
CA ALA A 446 8.48 -7.48 -28.55
C ALA A 446 8.85 -6.52 -29.67
N PHE A 447 8.34 -5.30 -29.61
CA PHE A 447 8.57 -4.29 -30.65
C PHE A 447 8.61 -2.89 -30.05
N PHE A 448 9.23 -1.97 -30.79
CA PHE A 448 9.30 -0.57 -30.43
C PHE A 448 8.20 0.22 -31.14
N LYS A 449 7.62 1.19 -30.43
CA LYS A 449 6.55 2.05 -30.95
C LYS A 449 6.69 3.45 -30.35
N VAL A 450 6.41 4.48 -31.14
CA VAL A 450 6.14 5.84 -30.67
C VAL A 450 4.64 6.07 -30.80
N GLN A 451 4.02 6.69 -29.80
CA GLN A 451 2.58 6.98 -29.86
C GLN A 451 2.32 8.07 -30.90
N GLY A 452 1.39 7.83 -31.83
CA GLY A 452 1.02 8.79 -32.86
C GLY A 452 1.99 8.91 -34.04
N GLU A 453 3.18 8.29 -33.97
CA GLU A 453 4.16 8.27 -35.07
C GLU A 453 4.41 6.83 -35.54
N LYS A 454 4.39 6.62 -36.87
CA LYS A 454 4.70 5.30 -37.48
C LYS A 454 6.18 4.93 -37.37
N LEU A 455 7.05 5.93 -37.35
CA LEU A 455 8.51 5.78 -37.32
C LEU A 455 9.07 6.31 -36.00
N VAL A 456 10.20 5.76 -35.56
CA VAL A 456 10.87 6.27 -34.36
C VAL A 456 11.84 7.36 -34.76
N THR A 457 11.55 8.62 -34.43
CA THR A 457 12.44 9.75 -34.68
C THR A 457 13.49 9.91 -33.56
N PRO A 458 14.65 10.56 -33.84
CA PRO A 458 15.69 10.76 -32.83
C PRO A 458 15.18 11.62 -31.67
N ASN A 459 15.57 11.26 -30.44
CA ASN A 459 15.09 11.88 -29.19
C ASN A 459 13.58 11.75 -28.90
N ALA A 460 12.81 11.02 -29.72
CA ALA A 460 11.41 10.75 -29.41
C ALA A 460 11.26 9.88 -28.16
N ILE A 461 10.10 10.00 -27.48
CA ILE A 461 9.75 9.10 -26.38
C ILE A 461 9.26 7.79 -27.00
N CYS A 462 10.12 6.77 -26.99
CA CYS A 462 9.85 5.45 -27.53
C CYS A 462 9.36 4.51 -26.43
N GLN A 463 8.47 3.59 -26.80
CA GLN A 463 7.95 2.55 -25.93
C GLN A 463 8.38 1.18 -26.45
N LEU A 464 8.99 0.37 -25.58
CA LEU A 464 9.08 -1.06 -25.80
C LEU A 464 7.74 -1.68 -25.40
N VAL A 465 7.00 -2.19 -26.38
CA VAL A 465 5.76 -2.93 -26.18
C VAL A 465 6.10 -4.41 -26.14
N LEU A 466 5.78 -5.04 -25.01
CA LEU A 466 6.01 -6.45 -24.74
C LEU A 466 4.67 -7.18 -24.62
N LYS A 467 4.42 -8.11 -25.53
CA LYS A 467 3.25 -8.99 -25.54
C LYS A 467 3.63 -10.32 -24.90
N VAL A 468 3.07 -10.60 -23.73
CA VAL A 468 3.41 -11.77 -22.90
C VAL A 468 2.16 -12.54 -22.56
N ARG A 469 2.24 -13.86 -22.57
CA ARG A 469 1.23 -14.73 -21.96
C ARG A 469 1.85 -15.65 -20.92
N VAL A 470 1.05 -16.06 -19.94
CA VAL A 470 1.45 -17.07 -18.97
C VAL A 470 1.14 -18.45 -19.56
N VAL A 471 2.16 -19.32 -19.67
CA VAL A 471 2.00 -20.68 -20.21
C VAL A 471 2.47 -21.70 -19.17
N PRO A 472 1.55 -22.45 -18.54
CA PRO A 472 1.89 -23.58 -17.67
C PRO A 472 2.87 -24.56 -18.31
N ALA A 473 3.78 -25.11 -17.51
CA ALA A 473 4.74 -26.09 -18.01
C ALA A 473 4.04 -27.37 -18.51
N GLY A 474 4.41 -27.84 -19.71
CA GLY A 474 3.87 -29.07 -20.30
C GLY A 474 2.54 -28.91 -21.03
N VAL A 475 1.96 -27.70 -21.08
CA VAL A 475 0.80 -27.39 -21.91
C VAL A 475 1.26 -26.73 -23.20
N LYS A 476 0.71 -27.17 -24.34
CA LYS A 476 0.91 -26.50 -25.62
C LYS A 476 -0.15 -25.41 -25.74
N PRO A 477 0.23 -24.13 -25.76
CA PRO A 477 -0.74 -23.05 -25.80
C PRO A 477 -1.40 -22.96 -27.19
N PRO A 478 -2.65 -22.47 -27.29
CA PRO A 478 -3.31 -22.23 -28.57
C PRO A 478 -2.57 -21.18 -29.41
N PRO A 479 -2.76 -21.15 -30.75
CA PRO A 479 -2.27 -20.05 -31.58
C PRO A 479 -2.91 -18.74 -31.12
N VAL A 480 -2.11 -17.67 -31.09
CA VAL A 480 -2.54 -16.33 -30.68
C VAL A 480 -3.23 -15.65 -31.85
N ASP A 481 -4.32 -14.93 -31.60
CA ASP A 481 -4.95 -14.08 -32.61
C ASP A 481 -3.99 -12.94 -32.99
N PRO A 482 -3.69 -12.72 -34.29
CA PRO A 482 -2.84 -11.62 -34.73
C PRO A 482 -3.22 -10.25 -34.13
N LYS A 483 -4.51 -9.99 -33.89
CA LYS A 483 -4.97 -8.72 -33.31
C LYS A 483 -4.46 -8.48 -31.88
N ASP A 484 -4.35 -9.53 -31.06
CA ASP A 484 -3.86 -9.41 -29.69
C ASP A 484 -2.36 -9.03 -29.63
N LEU A 485 -1.63 -9.29 -30.72
CA LEU A 485 -0.21 -8.96 -30.89
C LEU A 485 0.01 -7.53 -31.42
N GLU A 486 -1.05 -6.84 -31.77
CA GLU A 486 -1.03 -5.43 -32.18
C GLU A 486 -1.33 -4.55 -30.97
N ASP A 487 -0.80 -3.33 -30.99
CA ASP A 487 -1.07 -2.31 -29.98
C ASP A 487 -1.57 -1.09 -30.76
N GLU A 488 -2.88 -1.00 -30.95
CA GLU A 488 -3.50 0.15 -31.62
C GLU A 488 -3.36 1.39 -30.74
N ASP A 489 -3.09 2.54 -31.35
CA ASP A 489 -3.08 3.81 -30.63
C ASP A 489 -4.52 4.21 -30.25
N PRO A 490 -4.71 4.85 -29.09
CA PRO A 490 -5.99 5.46 -28.75
C PRO A 490 -6.38 6.49 -29.83
N ALA A 491 -7.68 6.70 -30.02
CA ALA A 491 -8.18 7.71 -30.95
C ALA A 491 -7.61 9.10 -30.61
N GLU A 492 -7.32 9.90 -31.63
CA GLU A 492 -6.69 11.23 -31.48
C GLU A 492 -7.49 12.18 -30.57
N ASP A 493 -8.81 11.98 -30.47
CA ASP A 493 -9.71 12.76 -29.63
C ASP A 493 -9.65 12.38 -28.13
N ASP A 494 -9.07 11.22 -27.78
CA ASP A 494 -8.96 10.75 -26.39
C ASP A 494 -7.66 11.27 -25.74
N VAL A 495 -7.65 12.59 -25.49
CA VAL A 495 -6.53 13.31 -24.85
C VAL A 495 -6.16 12.71 -23.49
N ASP A 496 -7.12 12.18 -22.74
CA ASP A 496 -6.84 11.53 -21.46
C ASP A 496 -6.05 10.24 -21.67
N ALA A 497 -6.45 9.38 -22.61
CA ALA A 497 -5.69 8.18 -22.98
C ALA A 497 -4.31 8.51 -23.56
N LEU A 498 -4.18 9.58 -24.35
CA LEU A 498 -2.92 10.06 -24.92
C LEU A 498 -1.95 10.57 -23.85
N ILE A 499 -2.44 11.27 -22.83
CA ILE A 499 -1.63 11.78 -21.71
C ILE A 499 -1.38 10.69 -20.64
N GLY A 500 -1.95 9.49 -20.83
CA GLY A 500 -1.81 8.37 -19.89
C GLY A 500 -2.62 8.55 -18.60
N ARG A 501 -3.64 9.41 -18.63
CA ARG A 501 -4.64 9.56 -17.56
C ARG A 501 -5.78 8.58 -17.84
N THR A 502 -6.17 7.81 -16.84
CA THR A 502 -7.36 6.97 -16.97
C THR A 502 -8.59 7.86 -17.09
N PRO A 503 -9.49 7.64 -18.07
CA PRO A 503 -10.76 8.33 -18.08
C PRO A 503 -11.49 7.96 -16.79
N ALA A 504 -11.86 8.97 -16.00
CA ALA A 504 -12.76 8.77 -14.89
C ALA A 504 -14.07 8.20 -15.48
N LYS A 505 -14.31 6.90 -15.32
CA LYS A 505 -15.60 6.30 -15.65
C LYS A 505 -16.67 7.18 -15.04
N LYS A 506 -17.55 7.77 -15.86
CA LYS A 506 -18.81 8.37 -15.40
C LYS A 506 -19.52 7.30 -14.57
N ILE A 507 -19.46 7.44 -13.25
CA ILE A 507 -20.12 6.57 -12.30
C ILE A 507 -21.63 6.80 -12.50
N GLN A 508 -22.29 5.91 -13.24
CA GLN A 508 -23.70 5.68 -12.99
C GLN A 508 -23.79 5.08 -11.58
N THR A 509 -24.42 5.84 -10.70
CA THR A 509 -24.68 5.53 -9.30
C THR A 509 -25.42 4.20 -9.17
N LYS A 510 -24.69 3.14 -8.79
CA LYS A 510 -25.21 2.12 -7.89
C LYS A 510 -24.24 1.91 -6.74
N THR A 511 -24.80 2.18 -5.57
CA THR A 511 -24.27 2.12 -4.22
C THR A 511 -23.57 0.78 -3.92
N SER A 512 -22.28 0.82 -3.60
CA SER A 512 -21.70 0.03 -2.51
C SER A 512 -20.33 0.57 -2.13
N GLU A 513 -20.20 1.03 -0.89
CA GLU A 513 -18.96 1.50 -0.29
C GLU A 513 -17.93 0.37 -0.16
N LYS A 514 -16.75 0.54 -0.75
CA LYS A 514 -15.50 -0.05 -0.25
C LYS A 514 -14.37 0.97 -0.40
N SER A 515 -13.75 1.31 0.73
CA SER A 515 -12.68 2.30 0.86
C SER A 515 -11.37 1.85 0.18
N PRO A 516 -10.49 2.79 -0.23
CA PRO A 516 -9.26 2.49 -0.96
C PRO A 516 -8.09 2.08 -0.05
N ILE A 517 -7.23 1.21 -0.59
CA ILE A 517 -5.90 0.88 -0.09
C ILE A 517 -4.93 1.98 -0.59
N PRO A 518 -3.92 2.41 0.19
CA PRO A 518 -3.01 3.47 -0.24
C PRO A 518 -2.15 3.01 -1.43
N THR A 519 -2.42 3.63 -2.58
CA THR A 519 -1.71 3.54 -3.86
C THR A 519 -0.49 4.45 -3.83
N ASN A 520 0.69 3.93 -3.48
CA ASN A 520 1.96 4.65 -3.70
C ASN A 520 3.05 3.79 -4.36
N GLU A 521 2.75 2.54 -4.71
CA GLU A 521 3.72 1.64 -5.38
C GLU A 521 3.21 1.03 -6.69
N VAL A 522 1.91 1.19 -7.01
CA VAL A 522 1.27 0.62 -8.20
C VAL A 522 1.46 1.48 -9.45
N GLU A 523 1.77 2.77 -9.28
CA GLU A 523 1.98 3.70 -10.41
C GLU A 523 3.25 3.42 -11.24
N LYS A 524 4.10 2.48 -10.82
CA LYS A 524 5.32 2.11 -11.56
C LYS A 524 5.23 0.83 -12.38
N SER A 525 4.08 0.12 -12.37
CA SER A 525 3.99 -1.19 -13.03
C SER A 525 3.47 -1.17 -14.47
N GLY A 526 3.22 0.00 -15.07
CA GLY A 526 2.91 0.12 -16.51
C GLY A 526 1.76 -0.79 -17.00
N LEU A 527 0.81 -1.10 -16.13
CA LEU A 527 -0.28 -2.03 -16.42
C LEU A 527 -1.51 -1.23 -16.88
N VAL A 528 -1.84 -1.33 -18.17
CA VAL A 528 -3.12 -0.87 -18.72
C VAL A 528 -3.85 -2.10 -19.24
N THR A 529 -4.95 -2.48 -18.59
CA THR A 529 -6.20 -2.99 -19.17
C THR A 529 -7.24 -3.19 -18.07
N SER A 530 -8.51 -3.11 -18.46
CA SER A 530 -9.71 -2.86 -17.67
C SER A 530 -10.27 -4.08 -16.91
N SER A 531 -10.00 -4.15 -15.60
CA SER A 531 -10.78 -4.79 -14.53
C SER A 531 -9.95 -4.65 -13.23
N GLU A 532 -10.52 -4.81 -12.03
CA GLU A 532 -9.69 -4.84 -10.82
C GLU A 532 -8.52 -5.82 -11.01
N PRO A 533 -7.26 -5.42 -10.75
CA PRO A 533 -6.12 -6.27 -11.06
C PRO A 533 -6.15 -7.54 -10.21
N PRO A 534 -5.90 -8.71 -10.81
CA PRO A 534 -5.90 -10.00 -10.14
C PRO A 534 -4.83 -10.04 -9.03
N VAL A 535 -5.18 -10.65 -7.90
CA VAL A 535 -4.25 -10.80 -6.76
C VAL A 535 -3.23 -11.89 -7.11
N PRO A 536 -1.92 -11.59 -7.14
CA PRO A 536 -0.92 -12.57 -7.57
C PRO A 536 -0.75 -13.72 -6.57
N THR A 537 -0.55 -14.94 -7.05
CA THR A 537 -0.25 -16.11 -6.22
C THR A 537 1.13 -16.02 -5.58
N LEU A 538 1.25 -16.49 -4.34
CA LEU A 538 2.55 -16.58 -3.65
C LEU A 538 3.49 -17.58 -4.32
N THR A 539 4.79 -17.26 -4.29
CA THR A 539 5.84 -18.16 -4.75
C THR A 539 5.79 -19.47 -3.97
N HIS A 540 5.80 -20.59 -4.69
CA HIS A 540 6.00 -21.91 -4.10
C HIS A 540 7.47 -22.08 -3.71
N ALA A 541 7.77 -21.79 -2.43
CA ALA A 541 9.11 -21.87 -1.84
C ALA A 541 9.04 -22.49 -0.42
N PRO A 542 8.88 -23.82 -0.30
CA PRO A 542 8.63 -24.49 0.98
C PRO A 542 9.80 -24.33 1.99
N PHE A 543 11.03 -24.23 1.51
CA PHE A 543 12.24 -24.06 2.33
C PHE A 543 12.50 -22.60 2.75
N PHE A 544 11.75 -21.63 2.22
CA PHE A 544 11.96 -20.22 2.54
C PHE A 544 11.10 -19.78 3.74
N PRO A 545 11.69 -19.12 4.76
CA PRO A 545 10.99 -18.75 5.98
C PRO A 545 10.05 -17.55 5.82
N ALA A 546 10.12 -16.78 4.74
CA ALA A 546 9.19 -15.66 4.49
C ALA A 546 8.27 -15.94 3.29
N ALA A 547 7.15 -15.23 3.21
CA ALA A 547 6.29 -15.26 2.03
C ALA A 547 6.83 -14.25 1.00
N THR A 548 6.95 -14.67 -0.25
CA THR A 548 7.40 -13.83 -1.37
C THR A 548 6.41 -13.91 -2.52
N LEU A 549 6.38 -12.84 -3.31
CA LEU A 549 5.67 -12.80 -4.58
C LEU A 549 6.70 -12.92 -5.70
N PRO A 550 6.38 -13.66 -6.77
CA PRO A 550 7.26 -13.73 -7.91
C PRO A 550 7.22 -12.39 -8.67
N LYS A 551 8.40 -11.88 -9.01
CA LYS A 551 8.56 -10.64 -9.78
C LYS A 551 9.38 -10.94 -11.02
N TRP A 552 9.00 -10.30 -12.12
CA TRP A 552 9.74 -10.40 -13.37
C TRP A 552 10.30 -9.04 -13.73
N HIS A 553 11.61 -9.00 -13.95
CA HIS A 553 12.32 -7.80 -14.32
C HIS A 553 12.59 -7.81 -15.82
N VAL A 554 12.11 -6.79 -16.51
CA VAL A 554 12.40 -6.58 -17.94
C VAL A 554 13.31 -5.36 -18.07
N PHE A 555 14.48 -5.55 -18.67
CA PHE A 555 15.42 -4.46 -18.94
C PHE A 555 16.16 -4.68 -20.25
N LEU A 556 16.70 -3.58 -20.79
CA LEU A 556 17.46 -3.58 -22.03
C LEU A 556 18.94 -3.30 -21.74
N ALA A 557 19.80 -4.12 -22.30
CA ALA A 557 21.24 -4.00 -22.20
C ALA A 557 21.90 -3.99 -23.57
N ASP A 558 23.05 -3.33 -23.69
CA ASP A 558 23.91 -3.48 -24.85
C ASP A 558 24.78 -4.74 -24.67
N ARG A 559 24.72 -5.63 -25.66
CA ARG A 559 25.51 -6.86 -25.71
C ARG A 559 27.01 -6.56 -25.83
N ARG A 560 27.41 -5.50 -26.52
CA ARG A 560 28.83 -5.18 -26.78
C ARG A 560 29.47 -4.49 -25.57
N ALA A 561 28.81 -3.46 -25.03
CA ALA A 561 29.30 -2.76 -23.86
C ALA A 561 29.13 -3.55 -22.55
N GLY A 562 28.24 -4.56 -22.50
CA GLY A 562 27.94 -5.31 -21.27
C GLY A 562 27.28 -4.44 -20.20
N ARG A 563 26.64 -3.34 -20.61
CA ARG A 563 25.99 -2.36 -19.74
C ARG A 563 24.48 -2.34 -19.98
N MET A 564 23.76 -2.13 -18.90
CA MET A 564 22.33 -1.85 -18.95
C MET A 564 22.15 -0.43 -19.49
N ILE A 565 21.25 -0.28 -20.47
CA ILE A 565 20.92 1.02 -21.06
C ILE A 565 19.63 1.56 -20.46
N ILE A 566 18.64 0.68 -20.28
CA ILE A 566 17.32 1.04 -19.74
C ILE A 566 17.09 0.24 -18.46
N ALA A 567 16.76 0.94 -17.39
CA ALA A 567 16.50 0.38 -16.07
C ALA A 567 15.33 -0.63 -16.09
N PRO A 568 15.31 -1.62 -15.18
CA PRO A 568 14.29 -2.64 -15.18
C PRO A 568 12.91 -2.10 -14.82
N MET A 569 11.90 -2.45 -15.62
CA MET A 569 10.52 -2.48 -15.16
C MET A 569 10.27 -3.79 -14.41
N THR A 570 9.40 -3.75 -13.40
CA THR A 570 9.03 -4.93 -12.62
C THR A 570 7.57 -5.28 -12.87
N ILE A 571 7.32 -6.50 -13.31
CA ILE A 571 5.99 -7.08 -13.52
C ILE A 571 5.66 -7.93 -12.30
N LEU A 572 4.52 -7.63 -11.65
CA LEU A 572 4.09 -8.25 -10.38
C LEU A 572 2.78 -9.04 -10.49
N GLN A 573 1.96 -8.75 -11.49
CA GLN A 573 0.56 -9.19 -11.55
C GLN A 573 0.28 -9.91 -12.87
N PHE A 574 -0.42 -11.03 -12.76
CA PHE A 574 -0.99 -11.78 -13.88
C PHE A 574 -2.39 -12.24 -13.48
N PRO A 575 -3.37 -12.29 -14.41
CA PRO A 575 -4.62 -13.00 -14.24
C PRO A 575 -4.35 -14.45 -13.88
N GLU A 576 -4.96 -14.90 -12.78
CA GLU A 576 -4.83 -16.26 -12.26
C GLU A 576 -5.51 -17.28 -13.17
N GLU A 577 -6.39 -16.85 -14.09
CA GLU A 577 -7.03 -17.73 -15.07
C GLU A 577 -6.02 -18.22 -16.13
N THR A 578 -5.30 -19.29 -15.78
CA THR A 578 -4.38 -20.01 -16.66
C THR A 578 -5.07 -20.63 -17.88
N ASP A 579 -6.40 -20.75 -17.86
CA ASP A 579 -7.18 -21.41 -18.91
C ASP A 579 -7.41 -20.50 -20.12
N ASN A 580 -7.35 -19.18 -19.94
CA ASN A 580 -7.67 -18.23 -21.01
C ASN A 580 -6.47 -17.82 -21.87
N PHE A 581 -5.23 -18.23 -21.52
CA PHE A 581 -3.98 -17.94 -22.26
C PHE A 581 -3.85 -16.48 -22.78
N GLN A 582 -4.48 -15.54 -22.08
CA GLN A 582 -4.66 -14.19 -22.57
C GLN A 582 -3.32 -13.46 -22.72
N VAL A 583 -3.14 -12.82 -23.87
CA VAL A 583 -1.97 -11.96 -24.10
C VAL A 583 -2.12 -10.67 -23.31
N GLN A 584 -1.09 -10.37 -22.54
CA GLN A 584 -0.95 -9.14 -21.79
C GLN A 584 0.07 -8.24 -22.45
N THR A 585 -0.19 -6.93 -22.34
CA THR A 585 0.68 -5.91 -22.91
C THR A 585 1.37 -5.16 -21.77
N PHE A 586 2.69 -5.17 -21.79
CA PHE A 586 3.53 -4.39 -20.88
C PHE A 586 4.29 -3.35 -21.69
N LYS A 587 4.30 -2.11 -21.24
CA LYS A 587 4.96 -1.00 -21.95
C LYS A 587 6.08 -0.43 -21.09
N LEU A 588 7.26 -0.28 -21.67
CA LEU A 588 8.43 0.36 -21.04
C LEU A 588 8.81 1.59 -21.87
N GLN A 589 8.63 2.77 -21.30
CA GLN A 589 8.94 4.04 -21.97
C GLN A 589 10.40 4.45 -21.73
N PHE A 590 11.07 4.95 -22.77
CA PHE A 590 12.43 5.48 -22.71
C PHE A 590 12.69 6.46 -23.88
N GLY A 591 13.68 7.34 -23.73
CA GLY A 591 14.08 8.25 -24.82
C GLY A 591 14.87 7.52 -25.92
N ALA A 592 14.47 7.68 -27.17
CA ALA A 592 15.21 7.18 -28.31
C ALA A 592 16.58 7.86 -28.41
N PRO A 593 17.62 7.16 -28.90
CA PRO A 593 18.94 7.74 -29.13
C PRO A 593 18.89 8.98 -30.04
N PRO A 594 19.81 9.94 -29.88
CA PRO A 594 19.86 11.16 -30.69
C PRO A 594 20.36 10.92 -32.12
N ASN A 595 21.01 9.78 -32.38
CA ASN A 595 21.55 9.45 -33.69
C ASN A 595 20.59 8.52 -34.42
N SER A 596 20.39 8.77 -35.72
CA SER A 596 19.70 7.86 -36.63
C SER A 596 20.50 6.56 -36.82
N GLY A 597 19.78 5.47 -37.10
CA GLY A 597 20.35 4.16 -37.38
C GLY A 597 19.76 3.02 -36.58
N GLU A 598 20.30 1.82 -36.79
CA GLU A 598 19.89 0.61 -36.08
C GLU A 598 20.67 0.44 -34.77
N VAL A 599 19.94 0.38 -33.65
CA VAL A 599 20.49 0.11 -32.33
C VAL A 599 20.05 -1.27 -31.87
N HIS A 600 21.02 -2.16 -31.65
CA HIS A 600 20.77 -3.52 -31.20
C HIS A 600 20.73 -3.57 -29.67
N PHE A 601 19.57 -3.91 -29.12
CA PHE A 601 19.41 -4.19 -27.70
C PHE A 601 19.32 -5.69 -27.44
N GLN A 602 19.80 -6.07 -26.27
CA GLN A 602 19.54 -7.37 -25.68
C GLN A 602 18.51 -7.20 -24.57
N MET A 603 17.31 -7.73 -24.81
CA MET A 603 16.24 -7.75 -23.83
C MET A 603 16.41 -8.95 -22.91
N HIS A 604 16.39 -8.69 -21.61
CA HIS A 604 16.38 -9.71 -20.57
C HIS A 604 15.06 -9.64 -19.82
N LEU A 605 14.40 -10.78 -19.68
CA LEU A 605 13.24 -11.00 -18.82
C LEU A 605 13.65 -12.04 -17.78
N VAL A 606 13.80 -11.61 -16.53
CA VAL A 606 14.38 -12.44 -15.45
C VAL A 606 13.42 -12.49 -14.27
N CYS A 607 13.11 -13.69 -13.79
CA CYS A 607 12.30 -13.86 -12.58
C CYS A 607 13.18 -13.68 -11.33
N ASP A 608 12.64 -13.18 -10.22
CA ASP A 608 13.38 -13.09 -8.96
C ASP A 608 13.23 -14.34 -8.07
N SER A 609 12.25 -15.20 -8.37
CA SER A 609 11.75 -16.24 -7.46
C SER A 609 11.85 -17.66 -8.00
N TYR A 610 11.84 -17.85 -9.32
CA TYR A 610 11.88 -19.17 -9.97
C TYR A 610 13.09 -19.28 -10.91
N LEU A 611 13.82 -20.40 -10.81
CA LEU A 611 14.99 -20.68 -11.64
C LEU A 611 14.56 -21.25 -13.00
N GLY A 612 15.34 -20.95 -14.05
CA GLY A 612 15.13 -21.51 -15.38
C GLY A 612 13.92 -20.95 -16.12
N THR A 613 13.40 -19.80 -15.68
CA THR A 613 12.31 -19.06 -16.34
C THR A 613 12.80 -17.82 -17.08
N ASP A 614 14.10 -17.56 -17.06
CA ASP A 614 14.73 -16.43 -17.72
C ASP A 614 14.55 -16.51 -19.25
N TYR A 615 14.17 -15.40 -19.87
CA TYR A 615 14.05 -15.26 -21.30
C TYR A 615 14.96 -14.15 -21.81
N LYS A 616 15.58 -14.39 -22.97
CA LYS A 616 16.57 -13.50 -23.55
C LYS A 616 16.40 -13.46 -25.05
N THR A 617 16.26 -12.26 -25.60
CA THR A 617 16.15 -12.06 -27.05
C THR A 617 16.90 -10.80 -27.50
N SER A 618 17.28 -10.76 -28.78
CA SER A 618 17.87 -9.57 -29.39
C SER A 618 16.76 -8.81 -30.12
N ILE A 619 16.60 -7.54 -29.81
CA ILE A 619 15.65 -6.65 -30.49
C ILE A 619 16.40 -5.48 -31.11
N VAL A 620 15.89 -4.97 -32.22
CA VAL A 620 16.53 -3.88 -32.96
C VAL A 620 15.60 -2.68 -32.94
N LEU A 621 16.10 -1.56 -32.44
CA LEU A 621 15.44 -0.27 -32.56
C LEU A 621 15.96 0.39 -33.83
N ARG A 622 15.05 0.78 -34.72
CA ARG A 622 15.38 1.58 -35.92
C ARG A 622 15.00 3.02 -35.62
N VAL A 623 15.96 3.92 -35.69
CA VAL A 623 15.74 5.37 -35.54
C VAL A 623 15.90 6.01 -36.91
N ASP A 624 14.82 6.55 -37.45
CA ASP A 624 14.76 7.10 -38.80
C ASP A 624 14.95 8.62 -38.77
N GLU A 625 15.61 9.19 -39.78
CA GLU A 625 15.82 10.64 -39.84
C GLU A 625 14.49 11.38 -40.08
N PRO A 626 14.25 12.50 -39.36
CA PRO A 626 13.08 13.33 -39.58
C PRO A 626 13.23 14.03 -40.93
N GLY A 627 12.70 13.43 -42.00
CA GLY A 627 12.75 14.00 -43.35
C GLY A 627 12.68 13.01 -44.52
N MET A 628 12.72 11.69 -44.29
CA MET A 628 12.71 10.70 -45.38
C MET A 628 11.31 10.37 -45.95
N PHE A 629 10.23 10.97 -45.43
CA PHE A 629 8.88 10.84 -46.01
C PHE A 629 8.22 12.22 -46.12
N GLY A 630 8.52 12.90 -47.22
CA GLY A 630 7.71 13.97 -47.80
C GLY A 630 7.15 13.52 -49.16
N GLY A 631 6.62 12.31 -49.21
CA GLY A 631 6.16 11.67 -50.44
C GLY A 631 5.22 10.54 -50.08
N ASP A 632 3.99 10.91 -49.75
CA ASP A 632 2.74 10.27 -50.14
C ASP A 632 1.62 11.02 -49.40
N ASP A 633 1.07 12.03 -50.09
CA ASP A 633 -0.31 12.52 -49.96
C ASP A 633 -0.88 12.72 -48.54
N ASP A 634 -0.36 13.71 -47.81
CA ASP A 634 -1.24 14.48 -46.91
C ASP A 634 -2.12 15.38 -47.81
N GLU A 635 -3.14 14.79 -48.44
CA GLU A 635 -4.29 15.56 -48.90
C GLU A 635 -4.79 16.34 -47.68
N ILE A 636 -4.56 17.66 -47.68
CA ILE A 636 -5.18 18.59 -46.74
C ILE A 636 -6.67 18.22 -46.68
N SER A 637 -7.11 17.72 -45.53
CA SER A 637 -8.51 17.31 -45.32
C SER A 637 -9.44 18.41 -45.82
N GLU A 638 -10.31 18.08 -46.78
CA GLU A 638 -11.32 19.02 -47.27
C GLU A 638 -12.14 19.53 -46.07
N PRO A 639 -12.30 20.85 -45.91
CA PRO A 639 -13.04 21.39 -44.77
C PRO A 639 -14.51 20.97 -44.88
N ASP A 640 -15.10 20.56 -43.75
CA ASP A 640 -16.51 20.18 -43.67
C ASP A 640 -17.40 21.36 -44.08
N GLU A 641 -18.47 21.09 -44.84
CA GLU A 641 -19.40 22.09 -45.39
C GLU A 641 -19.96 23.06 -44.34
N ASP A 642 -20.18 22.56 -43.11
CA ASP A 642 -20.74 23.32 -41.98
C ASP A 642 -19.70 24.16 -41.21
N SER A 643 -18.41 24.08 -41.58
CA SER A 643 -17.35 24.91 -41.00
C SER A 643 -17.20 26.24 -41.74
N ILE A 644 -16.76 27.31 -41.07
CA ILE A 644 -16.45 28.60 -41.72
C ILE A 644 -15.45 28.42 -42.88
N ALA A 645 -14.51 27.48 -42.72
CA ALA A 645 -13.55 27.12 -43.76
C ALA A 645 -14.24 26.44 -44.97
N GLY A 646 -15.24 25.58 -44.73
CA GLY A 646 -16.06 24.94 -45.75
C GLY A 646 -16.91 25.94 -46.53
N VAL A 647 -17.54 26.90 -45.84
CA VAL A 647 -18.31 27.97 -46.46
C VAL A 647 -17.41 28.84 -47.36
N MET A 648 -16.20 29.19 -46.91
CA MET A 648 -15.25 29.95 -47.72
C MET A 648 -14.68 29.13 -48.90
N ALA A 649 -14.46 27.84 -48.73
CA ALA A 649 -13.97 26.94 -49.78
C ALA A 649 -15.04 26.72 -50.87
N SER A 650 -16.29 26.49 -50.46
CA SER A 650 -17.46 26.39 -51.36
C SER A 650 -17.68 27.69 -52.14
N ALA A 651 -17.57 28.85 -51.48
CA ALA A 651 -17.65 30.16 -52.16
C ALA A 651 -16.53 30.38 -53.19
N ARG A 652 -15.39 29.68 -53.06
CA ARG A 652 -14.27 29.69 -54.02
C ARG A 652 -14.36 28.57 -55.07
N GLY A 653 -15.44 27.78 -55.07
CA GLY A 653 -15.63 26.66 -55.98
C GLY A 653 -14.69 25.48 -55.72
N GLN A 654 -14.10 25.40 -54.52
CA GLN A 654 -13.29 24.27 -54.09
C GLN A 654 -14.21 23.13 -53.59
N LYS A 655 -13.73 21.89 -53.70
CA LYS A 655 -14.46 20.74 -53.17
C LYS A 655 -14.50 20.79 -51.64
N VAL A 656 -15.67 20.50 -51.10
CA VAL A 656 -15.94 20.40 -49.67
C VAL A 656 -16.64 19.08 -49.41
N LYS A 657 -16.43 18.55 -48.21
CA LYS A 657 -17.01 17.27 -47.81
C LYS A 657 -18.48 17.47 -47.41
N PRO A 658 -19.44 16.73 -48.02
CA PRO A 658 -20.86 16.88 -47.71
C PRO A 658 -21.19 16.45 -46.27
N SER A 659 -22.05 17.23 -45.61
CA SER A 659 -22.52 16.98 -44.24
C SER A 659 -23.23 15.63 -44.11
N ALA A 660 -22.86 14.82 -43.12
CA ALA A 660 -23.36 13.44 -42.93
C ALA A 660 -24.72 13.34 -42.21
N TYR A 661 -25.46 14.44 -42.07
CA TYR A 661 -26.68 14.49 -41.24
C TYR A 661 -27.97 14.70 -42.05
N HIS A 662 -28.27 13.80 -42.99
CA HIS A 662 -29.66 13.60 -43.41
C HIS A 662 -29.88 12.23 -44.07
N ASP A 663 -30.07 11.20 -43.25
CA ASP A 663 -30.80 9.99 -43.67
C ASP A 663 -31.40 9.31 -42.44
N HIS A 664 -32.69 9.56 -42.17
CA HIS A 664 -33.60 8.56 -41.63
C HIS A 664 -35.05 9.01 -41.81
N HIS A 665 -35.70 8.33 -42.75
CA HIS A 665 -37.15 8.20 -42.93
C HIS A 665 -37.94 8.11 -41.62
N HIS A 666 -39.09 8.81 -41.58
CA HIS A 666 -40.24 8.43 -40.77
C HIS A 666 -41.51 8.56 -41.62
N ASP A 667 -42.06 7.41 -42.01
CA ASP A 667 -43.47 7.24 -42.37
C ASP A 667 -44.20 6.77 -41.09
N ASP A 668 -45.28 7.43 -40.65
CA ASP A 668 -46.63 6.86 -40.57
C ASP A 668 -47.67 7.89 -40.09
N ASP A 669 -48.91 7.70 -40.54
CA ASP A 669 -50.04 8.64 -40.64
C ASP A 669 -50.71 9.10 -39.32
N SER A 670 -51.28 10.32 -39.33
CA SER A 670 -52.69 10.60 -38.94
C SER A 670 -53.09 12.07 -39.11
N GLU A 671 -53.97 12.30 -40.08
CA GLU A 671 -55.19 13.13 -40.14
C GLU A 671 -55.32 14.50 -39.40
N GLU A 672 -55.75 15.47 -40.23
CA GLU A 672 -56.77 16.53 -40.02
C GLU A 672 -56.38 17.99 -39.67
N GLU A 673 -56.75 18.84 -40.65
CA GLU A 673 -57.42 20.16 -40.60
C GLU A 673 -56.65 21.48 -40.30
N ASP A 674 -56.65 22.29 -41.37
CA ASP A 674 -57.08 23.70 -41.46
C ASP A 674 -56.24 24.88 -40.91
N GLU A 675 -55.82 25.66 -41.91
CA GLU A 675 -55.99 27.12 -42.08
C GLU A 675 -55.19 28.17 -41.27
N SER A 676 -54.59 29.05 -42.09
CA SER A 676 -54.53 30.52 -42.00
C SER A 676 -53.31 31.20 -41.37
N ASP A 677 -52.71 32.06 -42.21
CA ASP A 677 -52.28 33.45 -41.97
C ASP A 677 -51.78 33.84 -40.57
N THR A 678 -50.62 34.48 -40.45
CA THR A 678 -50.37 35.92 -40.68
C THR A 678 -48.94 36.29 -40.23
N GLU A 679 -48.34 37.27 -40.93
CA GLU A 679 -47.43 38.36 -40.48
C GLU A 679 -46.70 38.19 -39.12
N GLY A 680 -45.39 38.31 -39.01
CA GLY A 680 -44.58 39.47 -39.38
C GLY A 680 -43.91 40.01 -38.10
N GLU A 681 -42.62 40.34 -38.18
CA GLU A 681 -41.90 41.43 -37.50
C GLU A 681 -40.43 41.06 -37.24
N GLU A 682 -39.60 41.78 -37.99
CA GLU A 682 -38.17 42.02 -37.78
C GLU A 682 -37.97 42.93 -36.55
N GLU A 683 -36.83 42.78 -35.86
CA GLU A 683 -35.96 43.87 -35.36
C GLU A 683 -34.73 43.17 -34.75
N GLU A 684 -33.54 43.29 -35.37
CA GLU A 684 -32.49 44.30 -35.06
C GLU A 684 -32.20 44.41 -33.54
N GLY A 685 -30.98 44.31 -33.00
CA GLY A 685 -29.62 44.40 -33.51
C GLY A 685 -28.70 44.72 -32.31
N SER A 686 -27.42 44.98 -32.60
CA SER A 686 -26.39 45.59 -31.74
C SER A 686 -25.44 44.68 -30.95
N ASP A 687 -24.25 44.54 -31.55
CA ASP A 687 -22.97 45.07 -31.07
C ASP A 687 -22.21 44.37 -29.92
N THR A 688 -21.11 43.79 -30.38
CA THR A 688 -19.77 43.72 -29.80
C THR A 688 -19.46 44.77 -28.72
N ASP A 689 -18.79 44.33 -27.65
CA ASP A 689 -17.51 44.93 -27.27
C ASP A 689 -16.68 43.99 -26.36
N THR A 690 -15.43 43.83 -26.77
CA THR A 690 -14.32 43.23 -26.03
C THR A 690 -13.61 44.33 -25.25
N ASP A 691 -13.47 44.17 -23.93
CA ASP A 691 -12.50 44.96 -23.17
C ASP A 691 -11.56 44.04 -22.37
N THR A 692 -10.29 44.13 -22.78
CA THR A 692 -9.10 43.75 -22.05
C THR A 692 -8.73 44.85 -21.07
N ASP A 693 -8.62 44.53 -19.78
CA ASP A 693 -7.87 45.36 -18.83
C ASP A 693 -6.70 44.56 -18.23
N THR A 694 -5.52 45.02 -18.60
CA THR A 694 -4.27 44.95 -17.85
C THR A 694 -4.36 45.88 -16.63
N ASP A 695 -3.81 45.49 -15.48
CA ASP A 695 -3.00 46.41 -14.68
C ASP A 695 -2.15 45.67 -13.63
N ASP A 696 -0.92 46.15 -13.52
CA ASP A 696 0.19 45.74 -12.66
C ASP A 696 0.01 46.20 -11.20
N GLU A 697 0.53 45.41 -10.25
CA GLU A 697 1.45 45.83 -9.16
C GLU A 697 2.19 44.63 -8.55
#